data_AF-A0A1Q5SWL4-F1
#
_entry.id   AF-A0A1Q5SWL4-F1
#
_cell.length_a   1.000
_cell.length_b   1.000
_cell.length_c   1.000
_cell.angle_alpha   90.00
_cell.angle_beta   90.00
_cell.angle_gamma   90.00
#
_symmetry.space_group_name_H-M   'P 1'
#
loop_
_entity.id
_entity.type
_entity.pdbx_description
1 polymer ?
#
loop_
_entity_poly.entity_id
_entity_poly.type
_entity_poly.pdbx_seq_one_letter_code
_entity_poly.pdbx_strand_id
1 'polypeptide(L)'
;MGAIRFMKEVGKRVRKTFIVLSIAVLLLLAAGAVLLLRRGEYAFVPDGSDIAPYEASKQTGIDVWGRWIAADDRRIQALSARNGHLQKEEGAVVVDDRLLRLGKEVFYKETFGNEVFLTDIMGIVDGPLTLVNMAKAIVALKGEGTTNLRVPLAEDVTIGGRTYKKGELIDTGIDVPKGSYLPLGMPIVTDGGRVRVGISCAACHATVDPVTKKVVEGAPNNDLNAGMLMALATNSSAYFTHANIHSLKKYIRSFDRTIIDSHGRKAALPDPELLERDVDRIFASWPRGNFDSTIDMKANPAQIPDSFTRGDHPYGWSGFAAAGSFHGLAAFSNNVHAQNADSLAQAEISEALFGIDKEVYIGTILQNAAHPRFRYQPTTKEKPSAFFAKVDPTPKTVGVNQFVAPPQFPKVSLVAPDGLIVSEPGYRFNEQNNAVAAWQNTLNPPPPNERISEERAARGREVFVRAGCIRCHAGAYLTNNRVVAANVIGTEPSRAKALKKTEKVFGEAVLYAPDTPVPIPKGAKVLNVPTDHLDPEQIGLAFAHGDSPGGYKVPSLIGLAWSSPYLHDGGVAVGPNGELGLTGTVGNGIAPDARNSLRALIDRTWRERVIAANAKDSDLRTVHVTGAGHRYWIDRQAGFTKEEQEAVLDYLLSLTSR
;
A
#
# COMPACT_ATOMS: atom_id res chain seq x y z
N MET A 1 -43.36 -67.07 -1.44
CA MET A 1 -43.20 -66.02 -2.48
C MET A 1 -43.09 -64.58 -1.95
N GLY A 2 -43.41 -64.27 -0.67
CA GLY A 2 -43.34 -62.90 -0.12
C GLY A 2 -41.93 -62.34 0.13
N ALA A 3 -40.99 -63.14 0.65
CA ALA A 3 -39.65 -62.68 1.03
C ALA A 3 -38.78 -62.23 -0.17
N ILE A 4 -38.87 -62.92 -1.31
CA ILE A 4 -38.11 -62.58 -2.53
C ILE A 4 -38.63 -61.27 -3.17
N ARG A 5 -39.94 -60.99 -3.03
CA ARG A 5 -40.55 -59.76 -3.55
C ARG A 5 -40.17 -58.55 -2.68
N PHE A 6 -40.10 -58.74 -1.36
CA PHE A 6 -39.65 -57.74 -0.40
C PHE A 6 -38.17 -57.36 -0.60
N MET A 7 -37.27 -58.35 -0.76
CA MET A 7 -35.85 -58.10 -1.02
C MET A 7 -35.60 -57.38 -2.36
N LYS A 8 -36.38 -57.68 -3.40
CA LYS A 8 -36.31 -56.98 -4.70
C LYS A 8 -36.81 -55.53 -4.61
N GLU A 9 -37.84 -55.25 -3.81
CA GLU A 9 -38.33 -53.88 -3.58
C GLU A 9 -37.36 -53.05 -2.73
N VAL A 10 -36.77 -53.63 -1.70
CA VAL A 10 -35.74 -52.97 -0.87
C VAL A 10 -34.51 -52.65 -1.72
N GLY A 11 -34.02 -53.59 -2.54
CA GLY A 11 -32.90 -53.36 -3.46
C GLY A 11 -33.19 -52.28 -4.52
N LYS A 12 -34.43 -52.20 -5.03
CA LYS A 12 -34.86 -51.12 -5.93
C LYS A 12 -34.90 -49.76 -5.23
N ARG A 13 -35.39 -49.69 -3.98
CA ARG A 13 -35.40 -48.45 -3.19
C ARG A 13 -33.98 -47.97 -2.88
N VAL A 14 -33.10 -48.85 -2.41
CA VAL A 14 -31.69 -48.50 -2.11
C VAL A 14 -30.97 -48.00 -3.35
N ARG A 15 -31.12 -48.68 -4.50
CA ARG A 15 -30.52 -48.25 -5.77
C ARG A 15 -31.09 -46.91 -6.26
N LYS A 16 -32.39 -46.66 -6.08
CA LYS A 16 -33.02 -45.38 -6.44
C LYS A 16 -32.53 -44.24 -5.54
N THR A 17 -32.40 -44.46 -4.24
CA THR A 17 -31.84 -43.49 -3.29
C THR A 17 -30.38 -43.17 -3.61
N PHE A 18 -29.57 -44.20 -3.91
CA PHE A 18 -28.17 -44.01 -4.28
C PHE A 18 -28.02 -43.21 -5.58
N ILE A 19 -28.84 -43.50 -6.61
CA ILE A 19 -28.86 -42.75 -7.87
C ILE A 19 -29.26 -41.28 -7.62
N VAL A 20 -30.29 -41.04 -6.80
CA VAL A 20 -30.73 -39.67 -6.47
C VAL A 20 -29.64 -38.91 -5.71
N LEU A 21 -28.96 -39.54 -4.75
CA LEU A 21 -27.85 -38.92 -4.02
C LEU A 21 -26.68 -38.61 -4.95
N SER A 22 -26.30 -39.53 -5.83
CA SER A 22 -25.22 -39.33 -6.80
C SER A 22 -25.54 -38.22 -7.79
N ILE A 23 -26.80 -38.12 -8.26
CA ILE A 23 -27.25 -37.02 -9.12
C ILE A 23 -27.22 -35.70 -8.34
N ALA A 24 -27.67 -35.66 -7.08
CA ALA A 24 -27.62 -34.46 -6.26
C ALA A 24 -26.17 -33.98 -6.02
N VAL A 25 -25.25 -34.90 -5.75
CA VAL A 25 -23.81 -34.57 -5.61
C VAL A 25 -23.23 -34.09 -6.95
N LEU A 26 -23.55 -34.73 -8.06
CA LEU A 26 -23.13 -34.28 -9.40
C LEU A 26 -23.68 -32.89 -9.73
N LEU A 27 -24.94 -32.60 -9.38
CA LEU A 27 -25.55 -31.29 -9.56
C LEU A 27 -24.92 -30.23 -8.65
N LEU A 28 -24.55 -30.58 -7.42
CA LEU A 28 -23.81 -29.69 -6.52
C LEU A 28 -22.39 -29.41 -6.99
N LEU A 29 -21.69 -30.43 -7.51
CA LEU A 29 -20.37 -30.27 -8.12
C LEU A 29 -20.44 -29.47 -9.42
N ALA A 30 -21.45 -29.70 -10.26
CA ALA A 30 -21.68 -28.93 -11.47
C ALA A 30 -22.08 -27.48 -11.15
N ALA A 31 -22.93 -27.25 -10.15
CA ALA A 31 -23.26 -25.90 -9.68
C ALA A 31 -22.03 -25.20 -9.07
N GLY A 32 -21.22 -25.91 -8.28
CA GLY A 32 -19.95 -25.41 -7.76
C GLY A 32 -18.94 -25.07 -8.86
N ALA A 33 -18.83 -25.91 -9.90
CA ALA A 33 -17.99 -25.65 -11.06
C ALA A 33 -18.51 -24.44 -11.87
N VAL A 34 -19.82 -24.30 -12.05
CA VAL A 34 -20.44 -23.13 -12.71
C VAL A 34 -20.24 -21.85 -11.90
N LEU A 35 -20.24 -21.93 -10.57
CA LEU A 35 -19.93 -20.81 -9.68
C LEU A 35 -18.45 -20.41 -9.75
N LEU A 36 -17.53 -21.37 -9.80
CA LEU A 36 -16.08 -21.12 -9.97
C LEU A 36 -15.71 -20.57 -11.36
N LEU A 37 -16.56 -20.79 -12.37
CA LEU A 37 -16.41 -20.21 -13.71
C LEU A 37 -16.91 -18.76 -13.79
N ARG A 38 -17.65 -18.26 -12.79
CA ARG A 38 -18.05 -16.85 -12.70
C ARG A 38 -17.02 -16.07 -11.89
N ARG A 39 -16.79 -14.80 -12.25
CA ARG A 39 -15.99 -13.89 -11.42
C ARG A 39 -16.67 -13.76 -10.05
N GLY A 40 -15.96 -14.16 -9.00
CA GLY A 40 -16.39 -14.06 -7.61
C GLY A 40 -15.31 -13.35 -6.81
N GLU A 41 -15.70 -12.50 -5.87
CA GLU A 41 -14.77 -11.72 -5.05
C GLU A 41 -15.19 -11.83 -3.59
N TYR A 42 -14.23 -12.24 -2.77
CA TYR A 42 -14.44 -12.50 -1.35
C TYR A 42 -13.41 -11.72 -0.55
N ALA A 43 -13.88 -10.75 0.23
CA ALA A 43 -13.05 -9.95 1.12
C ALA A 43 -13.78 -9.74 2.44
N PHE A 44 -13.01 -9.57 3.51
CA PHE A 44 -13.56 -9.14 4.79
C PHE A 44 -13.72 -7.62 4.80
N VAL A 45 -14.95 -7.14 4.93
CA VAL A 45 -15.28 -5.73 5.15
C VAL A 45 -15.85 -5.62 6.57
N PRO A 46 -15.15 -5.00 7.52
CA PRO A 46 -15.59 -4.96 8.90
C PRO A 46 -16.86 -4.12 9.05
N ASP A 47 -17.76 -4.57 9.91
CA ASP A 47 -18.93 -3.81 10.35
C ASP A 47 -18.93 -3.56 11.86
N GLY A 48 -19.93 -2.83 12.36
CA GLY A 48 -19.91 -2.16 13.66
C GLY A 48 -19.25 -2.92 14.82
N SER A 49 -19.57 -4.19 15.06
CA SER A 49 -18.99 -4.93 16.19
C SER A 49 -17.53 -5.35 16.00
N ASP A 50 -17.08 -5.46 14.75
CA ASP A 50 -15.73 -5.89 14.37
C ASP A 50 -14.71 -4.77 14.53
N ILE A 51 -15.17 -3.53 14.63
CA ILE A 51 -14.34 -2.31 14.60
C ILE A 51 -14.06 -1.84 16.04
N ALA A 52 -12.83 -1.42 16.28
CA ALA A 52 -12.44 -0.73 17.51
C ALA A 52 -13.18 0.62 17.60
N PRO A 53 -13.79 0.96 18.75
CA PRO A 53 -14.65 2.13 18.83
C PRO A 53 -13.87 3.43 18.59
N TYR A 54 -14.33 4.23 17.62
CA TYR A 54 -13.89 5.61 17.39
C TYR A 54 -15.08 6.47 16.96
N GLU A 55 -14.94 7.78 17.09
CA GLU A 55 -15.94 8.74 16.60
C GLU A 55 -15.53 9.22 15.20
N ALA A 56 -16.26 8.80 14.16
CA ALA A 56 -16.00 9.23 12.80
C ALA A 56 -16.41 10.70 12.58
N SER A 57 -15.61 11.43 11.79
CA SER A 57 -15.94 12.79 11.38
C SER A 57 -17.10 12.79 10.37
N LYS A 58 -18.15 13.59 10.62
CA LYS A 58 -19.23 13.81 9.64
C LYS A 58 -18.77 14.79 8.57
N GLN A 59 -18.52 14.28 7.36
CA GLN A 59 -18.01 15.07 6.23
C GLN A 59 -18.92 14.86 5.00
N THR A 60 -20.06 15.53 4.96
CA THR A 60 -20.87 15.65 3.72
C THR A 60 -20.75 17.05 3.15
N GLY A 61 -20.64 17.16 1.83
CA GLY A 61 -20.32 18.43 1.17
C GLY A 61 -19.81 18.24 -0.24
N ILE A 62 -19.04 19.21 -0.72
CA ILE A 62 -18.43 19.20 -2.04
C ILE A 62 -16.95 19.53 -1.89
N ASP A 63 -16.08 18.69 -2.45
CA ASP A 63 -14.68 19.03 -2.67
C ASP A 63 -14.51 19.57 -4.10
N VAL A 64 -13.77 20.67 -4.25
CA VAL A 64 -13.34 21.17 -5.56
C VAL A 64 -11.84 21.37 -5.52
N TRP A 65 -11.08 20.38 -6.01
CA TRP A 65 -9.62 20.39 -6.03
C TRP A 65 -8.98 20.65 -4.66
N GLY A 66 -9.54 20.05 -3.60
CA GLY A 66 -9.11 20.25 -2.22
C GLY A 66 -9.82 21.38 -1.48
N ARG A 67 -10.55 22.25 -2.17
CA ARG A 67 -11.37 23.26 -1.49
C ARG A 67 -12.69 22.65 -1.05
N TRP A 68 -12.84 22.46 0.26
CA TRP A 68 -14.08 21.94 0.86
C TRP A 68 -15.19 22.99 0.97
N ILE A 69 -16.41 22.59 0.63
CA ILE A 69 -17.65 23.36 0.81
C ILE A 69 -18.66 22.48 1.56
N ALA A 70 -19.02 22.85 2.79
CA ALA A 70 -19.91 22.07 3.64
C ALA A 70 -21.36 22.06 3.12
N ALA A 71 -22.08 20.95 3.32
CA ALA A 71 -23.45 20.75 2.82
C ALA A 71 -24.48 21.77 3.36
N ASP A 72 -24.26 22.30 4.56
CA ASP A 72 -25.11 23.31 5.21
C ASP A 72 -24.79 24.75 4.79
N ASP A 73 -23.78 24.95 3.95
CA ASP A 73 -23.41 26.26 3.44
C ASP A 73 -24.54 26.80 2.53
N ARG A 74 -25.07 27.98 2.86
CA ARG A 74 -26.09 28.70 2.06
C ARG A 74 -25.64 28.89 0.60
N ARG A 75 -24.34 28.87 0.33
CA ARG A 75 -23.78 28.86 -1.03
C ARG A 75 -24.10 27.59 -1.79
N ILE A 76 -24.10 26.39 -1.18
CA ILE A 76 -24.52 25.15 -1.86
C ILE A 76 -26.02 25.20 -2.18
N GLN A 77 -26.85 25.74 -1.28
CA GLN A 77 -28.28 25.93 -1.55
C GLN A 77 -28.51 26.94 -2.68
N ALA A 78 -27.76 28.05 -2.70
CA ALA A 78 -27.82 29.06 -3.76
C ALA A 78 -27.21 28.60 -5.09
N LEU A 79 -26.12 27.82 -5.07
CA LEU A 79 -25.45 27.22 -6.23
C LEU A 79 -26.35 26.14 -6.86
N SER A 80 -27.03 25.33 -6.05
CA SER A 80 -28.03 24.36 -6.51
C SER A 80 -29.26 25.05 -7.11
N ALA A 81 -29.61 26.25 -6.64
CA ALA A 81 -30.77 27.01 -7.11
C ALA A 81 -30.51 27.89 -8.35
N ARG A 82 -29.26 28.28 -8.64
CA ARG A 82 -28.97 29.30 -9.68
C ARG A 82 -28.45 28.78 -11.02
N ASN A 83 -28.00 27.53 -11.16
CA ASN A 83 -27.75 26.82 -12.42
C ASN A 83 -27.05 25.49 -12.09
N GLY A 84 -27.72 24.35 -12.26
CA GLY A 84 -27.23 23.00 -11.92
C GLY A 84 -25.96 22.49 -12.63
N HIS A 85 -25.11 23.37 -13.16
CA HIS A 85 -23.91 23.11 -13.95
C HIS A 85 -22.59 23.24 -13.19
N LEU A 86 -22.53 24.02 -12.10
CA LEU A 86 -21.31 24.16 -11.26
C LEU A 86 -20.86 22.85 -10.57
N GLN A 87 -21.70 21.80 -10.60
CA GLN A 87 -21.47 20.56 -9.84
C GLN A 87 -20.77 19.44 -10.63
N LYS A 88 -20.63 19.54 -11.96
CA LYS A 88 -20.14 18.41 -12.77
C LYS A 88 -18.95 18.75 -13.66
N GLU A 89 -18.79 20.03 -13.99
CA GLU A 89 -17.94 20.45 -15.10
C GLU A 89 -16.61 21.09 -14.67
N GLU A 90 -16.36 21.26 -13.36
CA GLU A 90 -15.20 21.98 -12.80
C GLU A 90 -14.33 21.15 -11.85
N GLY A 91 -14.46 19.81 -11.87
CA GLY A 91 -13.68 18.93 -10.98
C GLY A 91 -14.29 18.74 -9.59
N ALA A 92 -15.55 19.14 -9.41
CA ALA A 92 -16.27 18.98 -8.16
C ALA A 92 -16.57 17.49 -7.86
N VAL A 93 -16.38 17.10 -6.61
CA VAL A 93 -16.73 15.79 -6.07
C VAL A 93 -17.76 15.97 -4.96
N VAL A 94 -18.97 15.45 -5.17
CA VAL A 94 -20.03 15.46 -4.16
C VAL A 94 -19.78 14.33 -3.17
N VAL A 95 -19.62 14.67 -1.90
CA VAL A 95 -19.45 13.72 -0.80
C VAL A 95 -20.77 13.54 -0.08
N ASP A 96 -21.41 12.41 -0.37
CA ASP A 96 -22.63 11.92 0.26
C ASP A 96 -22.40 10.53 0.86
N ASP A 97 -23.41 9.99 1.54
CA ASP A 97 -23.31 8.66 2.18
C ASP A 97 -23.04 7.53 1.15
N ARG A 98 -23.43 7.73 -0.13
CA ARG A 98 -23.15 6.75 -1.18
C ARG A 98 -21.66 6.73 -1.49
N LEU A 99 -21.04 7.89 -1.68
CA LEU A 99 -19.61 8.01 -1.93
C LEU A 99 -18.80 7.49 -0.73
N LEU A 100 -19.21 7.80 0.51
CA LEU A 100 -18.52 7.31 1.71
C LEU A 100 -18.61 5.78 1.86
N ARG A 101 -19.76 5.17 1.56
CA ARG A 101 -19.89 3.70 1.52
C ARG A 101 -19.00 3.09 0.43
N LEU A 102 -19.00 3.67 -0.77
CA LEU A 102 -18.10 3.24 -1.85
C LEU A 102 -16.64 3.35 -1.41
N GLY A 103 -16.26 4.42 -0.70
CA GLY A 103 -14.91 4.61 -0.20
C GLY A 103 -14.47 3.51 0.76
N LYS A 104 -15.35 3.13 1.70
CA LYS A 104 -15.10 1.99 2.60
C LYS A 104 -15.01 0.66 1.84
N GLU A 105 -15.91 0.42 0.89
CA GLU A 105 -15.87 -0.79 0.06
C GLU A 105 -14.56 -0.87 -0.74
N VAL A 106 -14.15 0.22 -1.39
CA VAL A 106 -12.90 0.31 -2.13
C VAL A 106 -11.70 0.03 -1.21
N PHE A 107 -11.69 0.64 -0.02
CA PHE A 107 -10.59 0.49 0.92
C PHE A 107 -10.34 -0.97 1.35
N TYR A 108 -11.40 -1.73 1.61
CA TYR A 108 -11.30 -3.11 2.11
C TYR A 108 -11.28 -4.18 1.00
N LYS A 109 -12.00 -3.96 -0.09
CA LYS A 109 -12.30 -5.00 -1.08
C LYS A 109 -11.64 -4.80 -2.43
N GLU A 110 -11.42 -3.56 -2.86
CA GLU A 110 -11.02 -3.30 -4.25
C GLU A 110 -9.55 -3.63 -4.50
N THR A 111 -9.30 -4.38 -5.58
CA THR A 111 -7.94 -4.77 -6.01
C THR A 111 -7.53 -4.08 -7.32
N PHE A 112 -8.48 -3.51 -8.07
CA PHE A 112 -8.27 -2.96 -9.40
C PHE A 112 -7.58 -3.95 -10.35
N GLY A 113 -7.79 -5.26 -10.18
CA GLY A 113 -7.19 -6.31 -11.00
C GLY A 113 -5.78 -6.77 -10.60
N ASN A 114 -5.21 -6.21 -9.52
CA ASN A 114 -3.82 -6.51 -9.12
C ASN A 114 -3.56 -7.98 -8.76
N GLU A 115 -4.60 -8.76 -8.50
CA GLU A 115 -4.49 -10.20 -8.28
C GLU A 115 -3.90 -10.95 -9.49
N VAL A 116 -4.03 -10.40 -10.70
CA VAL A 116 -3.38 -10.95 -11.91
C VAL A 116 -1.88 -10.77 -11.81
N PHE A 117 -1.40 -9.56 -11.52
CA PHE A 117 0.02 -9.30 -11.39
C PHE A 117 0.61 -10.08 -10.21
N LEU A 118 0.00 -9.97 -9.03
CA LEU A 118 0.50 -10.60 -7.81
C LEU A 118 0.49 -12.13 -7.89
N THR A 119 -0.62 -12.74 -8.32
CA THR A 119 -0.73 -14.20 -8.36
C THR A 119 -0.16 -14.79 -9.65
N ASP A 120 -0.61 -14.36 -10.83
CA ASP A 120 -0.27 -15.06 -12.08
C ASP A 120 1.09 -14.61 -12.69
N ILE A 121 1.59 -13.40 -12.38
CA ILE A 121 2.89 -12.91 -12.90
C ILE A 121 4.01 -13.06 -11.87
N MET A 122 3.84 -12.50 -10.67
CA MET A 122 4.82 -12.55 -9.59
C MET A 122 4.83 -13.90 -8.86
N GLY A 123 3.66 -14.53 -8.67
CA GLY A 123 3.57 -15.83 -8.02
C GLY A 123 3.69 -15.77 -6.50
N ILE A 124 3.06 -14.77 -5.85
CA ILE A 124 3.13 -14.57 -4.39
C ILE A 124 2.62 -15.76 -3.55
N VAL A 125 1.88 -16.69 -4.17
CA VAL A 125 1.33 -17.89 -3.55
C VAL A 125 1.68 -19.19 -4.27
N ASP A 126 2.56 -19.11 -5.27
CA ASP A 126 3.01 -20.24 -6.09
C ASP A 126 4.36 -20.82 -5.62
N GLY A 127 5.02 -20.13 -4.68
CA GLY A 127 6.29 -20.54 -4.08
C GLY A 127 6.12 -21.27 -2.74
N PRO A 128 7.10 -21.12 -1.82
CA PRO A 128 7.06 -21.77 -0.51
C PRO A 128 5.89 -21.33 0.38
N LEU A 129 5.36 -20.12 0.17
CA LEU A 129 4.11 -19.65 0.77
C LEU A 129 2.94 -20.00 -0.15
N THR A 130 1.96 -20.75 0.35
CA THR A 130 0.84 -21.26 -0.46
C THR A 130 -0.52 -20.94 0.14
N LEU A 131 -1.55 -20.80 -0.69
CA LEU A 131 -2.94 -20.61 -0.25
C LEU A 131 -3.40 -21.70 0.73
N VAL A 132 -2.99 -22.94 0.49
CA VAL A 132 -3.37 -24.08 1.35
C VAL A 132 -2.77 -23.93 2.74
N ASN A 133 -1.49 -23.54 2.85
CA ASN A 133 -0.85 -23.37 4.15
C ASN A 133 -1.37 -22.13 4.88
N MET A 134 -1.67 -21.05 4.15
CA MET A 134 -2.33 -19.87 4.73
C MET A 134 -3.71 -20.23 5.28
N ALA A 135 -4.55 -20.92 4.50
CA ALA A 135 -5.87 -21.37 4.95
C ALA A 135 -5.79 -22.27 6.19
N LYS A 136 -4.83 -23.22 6.22
CA LYS A 136 -4.57 -24.05 7.41
C LYS A 136 -4.16 -23.23 8.63
N ALA A 137 -3.30 -22.24 8.45
CA ALA A 137 -2.87 -21.33 9.53
C ALA A 137 -4.05 -20.52 10.08
N ILE A 138 -4.92 -20.00 9.21
CA ILE A 138 -6.12 -19.24 9.61
C ILE A 138 -7.09 -20.14 10.39
N VAL A 139 -7.36 -21.35 9.90
CA VAL A 139 -8.22 -22.32 10.61
C VAL A 139 -7.63 -22.70 11.97
N ALA A 140 -6.31 -22.78 12.08
CA ALA A 140 -5.62 -23.07 13.34
C ALA A 140 -5.78 -21.95 14.39
N LEU A 141 -6.13 -20.72 13.99
CA LEU A 141 -6.48 -19.64 14.92
C LEU A 141 -7.79 -19.89 15.66
N LYS A 142 -8.66 -20.78 15.17
CA LYS A 142 -9.96 -21.11 15.76
C LYS A 142 -10.85 -19.87 16.02
N GLY A 143 -10.70 -18.84 15.19
CA GLY A 143 -11.45 -17.58 15.30
C GLY A 143 -10.91 -16.58 16.33
N GLU A 144 -9.78 -16.83 16.99
CA GLU A 144 -9.20 -15.85 17.94
C GLU A 144 -8.66 -14.58 17.27
N GLY A 145 -8.33 -14.66 15.98
CA GLY A 145 -7.67 -13.58 15.25
C GLY A 145 -6.18 -13.44 15.61
N THR A 146 -5.45 -12.63 14.85
CA THR A 146 -4.02 -12.38 15.04
C THR A 146 -3.60 -11.09 14.36
N THR A 147 -2.54 -10.46 14.88
CA THR A 147 -1.84 -9.37 14.16
C THR A 147 -0.77 -9.90 13.20
N ASN A 148 -0.46 -11.19 13.29
CA ASN A 148 0.61 -11.81 12.51
C ASN A 148 0.27 -13.27 12.28
N LEU A 149 -0.30 -13.56 11.10
CA LEU A 149 -0.55 -14.92 10.68
C LEU A 149 0.78 -15.64 10.43
N ARG A 150 1.11 -16.60 11.29
CA ARG A 150 2.29 -17.46 11.10
C ARG A 150 1.98 -18.63 10.19
N VAL A 151 2.70 -18.73 9.07
CA VAL A 151 2.42 -19.72 8.04
C VAL A 151 3.60 -20.69 7.88
N PRO A 152 3.37 -22.02 7.85
CA PRO A 152 4.44 -22.97 7.58
C PRO A 152 4.82 -23.00 6.10
N LEU A 153 6.11 -23.07 5.79
CA LEU A 153 6.57 -23.25 4.40
C LEU A 153 6.17 -24.61 3.81
N ALA A 154 5.83 -24.61 2.53
CA ALA A 154 5.53 -25.82 1.77
C ALA A 154 6.80 -26.60 1.35
N GLU A 155 7.93 -25.91 1.23
CA GLU A 155 9.21 -26.45 0.78
C GLU A 155 10.40 -25.69 1.39
N ASP A 156 11.61 -26.26 1.22
CA ASP A 156 12.85 -25.60 1.61
C ASP A 156 13.16 -24.45 0.64
N VAL A 157 13.60 -23.31 1.15
CA VAL A 157 13.99 -22.16 0.32
C VAL A 157 15.20 -21.46 0.91
N THR A 158 16.08 -20.91 0.07
CA THR A 158 17.22 -20.12 0.53
C THR A 158 17.10 -18.69 0.04
N ILE A 159 16.99 -17.75 0.99
CA ILE A 159 16.85 -16.32 0.72
C ILE A 159 17.94 -15.59 1.49
N GLY A 160 18.67 -14.70 0.82
CA GLY A 160 19.72 -13.90 1.45
C GLY A 160 20.81 -14.69 2.18
N GLY A 161 21.05 -15.94 1.79
CA GLY A 161 22.02 -16.84 2.45
C GLY A 161 21.49 -17.59 3.67
N ARG A 162 20.23 -17.36 4.07
CA ARG A 162 19.53 -18.18 5.07
C ARG A 162 18.67 -19.23 4.37
N THR A 163 18.84 -20.49 4.76
CA THR A 163 17.95 -21.58 4.34
C THR A 163 16.83 -21.73 5.36
N TYR A 164 15.60 -21.56 4.91
CA TYR A 164 14.38 -21.84 5.65
C TYR A 164 13.91 -23.25 5.31
N LYS A 165 13.49 -24.00 6.33
CA LYS A 165 13.07 -25.39 6.15
C LYS A 165 11.58 -25.50 5.91
N LYS A 166 11.18 -26.50 5.12
CA LYS A 166 9.77 -26.91 5.02
C LYS A 166 9.17 -27.08 6.40
N GLY A 167 8.00 -26.47 6.62
CA GLY A 167 7.30 -26.47 7.90
C GLY A 167 7.78 -25.43 8.91
N GLU A 168 8.89 -24.72 8.66
CA GLU A 168 9.29 -23.55 9.44
C GLU A 168 8.20 -22.49 9.34
N LEU A 169 7.85 -21.88 10.48
CA LEU A 169 6.85 -20.82 10.56
C LEU A 169 7.49 -19.48 10.26
N ILE A 170 6.88 -18.71 9.37
CA ILE A 170 7.29 -17.35 9.02
C ILE A 170 6.23 -16.38 9.51
N ASP A 171 6.71 -15.28 10.05
CA ASP A 171 5.90 -14.11 10.35
C ASP A 171 5.55 -13.42 9.03
N THR A 172 4.26 -13.42 8.70
CA THR A 172 3.76 -12.73 7.51
C THR A 172 3.34 -11.29 7.82
N GLY A 173 2.98 -11.00 9.08
CA GLY A 173 2.32 -9.75 9.45
C GLY A 173 0.95 -9.56 8.83
N ILE A 174 0.35 -10.64 8.31
CA ILE A 174 -1.00 -10.60 7.79
C ILE A 174 -1.98 -10.64 8.97
N ASP A 175 -2.83 -9.62 9.04
CA ASP A 175 -3.84 -9.49 10.06
C ASP A 175 -5.08 -10.35 9.76
N VAL A 176 -5.57 -11.03 10.80
CA VAL A 176 -6.85 -11.75 10.75
C VAL A 176 -7.72 -11.27 11.91
N PRO A 177 -8.84 -10.57 11.62
CA PRO A 177 -9.76 -10.12 12.66
C PRO A 177 -10.39 -11.28 13.43
N LYS A 178 -10.77 -11.03 14.68
CA LYS A 178 -11.46 -12.02 15.50
C LYS A 178 -12.73 -12.50 14.81
N GLY A 179 -12.96 -13.82 14.80
CA GLY A 179 -14.12 -14.45 14.17
C GLY A 179 -14.04 -14.54 12.64
N SER A 180 -13.06 -13.92 11.99
CA SER A 180 -12.88 -13.98 10.53
C SER A 180 -12.06 -15.21 10.11
N TYR A 181 -12.38 -15.74 8.93
CA TYR A 181 -11.56 -16.71 8.20
C TYR A 181 -10.91 -16.12 6.94
N LEU A 182 -11.05 -14.81 6.74
CA LEU A 182 -10.45 -14.07 5.66
C LEU A 182 -9.46 -13.04 6.24
N PRO A 183 -8.23 -12.95 5.68
CA PRO A 183 -7.31 -11.89 6.05
C PRO A 183 -7.86 -10.50 5.77
N LEU A 184 -7.40 -9.53 6.55
CA LEU A 184 -7.72 -8.12 6.31
C LEU A 184 -7.01 -7.65 5.03
N GLY A 185 -7.77 -7.10 4.09
CA GLY A 185 -7.23 -6.48 2.89
C GLY A 185 -6.55 -7.38 1.87
N MET A 186 -6.79 -8.70 1.92
CA MET A 186 -6.32 -9.64 0.88
C MET A 186 -7.49 -10.34 0.18
N PRO A 187 -8.21 -9.65 -0.73
CA PRO A 187 -9.36 -10.22 -1.43
C PRO A 187 -8.99 -11.47 -2.23
N ILE A 188 -9.84 -12.48 -2.16
CA ILE A 188 -9.77 -13.69 -2.98
C ILE A 188 -10.68 -13.50 -4.19
N VAL A 189 -10.10 -13.58 -5.39
CA VAL A 189 -10.82 -13.48 -6.65
C VAL A 189 -10.82 -14.84 -7.33
N THR A 190 -12.00 -15.32 -7.70
CA THR A 190 -12.16 -16.51 -8.53
C THR A 190 -12.57 -16.08 -9.92
N ASP A 191 -11.77 -16.37 -10.96
CA ASP A 191 -12.13 -16.04 -12.33
C ASP A 191 -11.56 -17.09 -13.30
N GLY A 192 -12.37 -17.52 -14.26
CA GLY A 192 -12.00 -18.56 -15.22
C GLY A 192 -11.56 -19.89 -14.58
N GLY A 193 -12.08 -20.23 -13.40
CA GLY A 193 -11.68 -21.43 -12.64
C GLY A 193 -10.34 -21.34 -11.91
N ARG A 194 -9.70 -20.16 -11.86
CA ARG A 194 -8.49 -19.91 -11.07
C ARG A 194 -8.81 -19.09 -9.83
N VAL A 195 -8.15 -19.42 -8.73
CA VAL A 195 -8.19 -18.63 -7.49
C VAL A 195 -6.97 -17.73 -7.48
N ARG A 196 -7.18 -16.44 -7.29
CA ARG A 196 -6.14 -15.42 -7.16
C ARG A 196 -6.31 -14.67 -5.86
N VAL A 197 -5.21 -14.11 -5.37
CA VAL A 197 -5.21 -13.20 -4.23
C VAL A 197 -4.68 -11.85 -4.69
N GLY A 198 -5.47 -10.82 -4.41
CA GLY A 198 -5.08 -9.43 -4.58
C GLY A 198 -4.82 -8.77 -3.24
N ILE A 199 -4.48 -7.47 -3.30
CA ILE A 199 -4.26 -6.62 -2.14
C ILE A 199 -5.14 -5.37 -2.27
N SER A 200 -5.83 -4.99 -1.20
CA SER A 200 -6.53 -3.70 -1.08
C SER A 200 -5.78 -2.78 -0.11
N CYS A 201 -6.22 -1.51 -0.01
CA CYS A 201 -5.63 -0.53 0.90
C CYS A 201 -5.56 -1.05 2.36
N ALA A 202 -6.56 -1.83 2.78
CA ALA A 202 -6.67 -2.34 4.15
C ALA A 202 -5.57 -3.32 4.56
N ALA A 203 -4.82 -3.93 3.64
CA ALA A 203 -3.70 -4.80 4.01
C ALA A 203 -2.56 -4.02 4.69
N CYS A 204 -2.38 -2.77 4.26
CA CYS A 204 -1.34 -1.87 4.73
C CYS A 204 -1.91 -0.83 5.72
N HIS A 205 -3.09 -0.28 5.45
CA HIS A 205 -3.61 0.91 6.15
C HIS A 205 -4.73 0.62 7.15
N ALA A 206 -4.96 -0.65 7.48
CA ALA A 206 -5.74 -1.04 8.64
C ALA A 206 -5.01 -2.16 9.37
N THR A 207 -5.27 -2.29 10.66
CA THR A 207 -4.75 -3.40 11.45
C THR A 207 -5.78 -3.91 12.44
N VAL A 208 -5.42 -4.85 13.30
CA VAL A 208 -6.25 -5.30 14.42
C VAL A 208 -5.60 -4.92 15.75
N ASP A 209 -6.42 -4.48 16.70
CA ASP A 209 -5.94 -4.16 18.05
C ASP A 209 -5.33 -5.43 18.69
N PRO A 210 -4.12 -5.36 19.28
CA PRO A 210 -3.42 -6.54 19.74
C PRO A 210 -4.10 -7.26 20.92
N VAL A 211 -5.04 -6.61 21.62
CA VAL A 211 -5.75 -7.17 22.78
C VAL A 211 -7.12 -7.71 22.37
N THR A 212 -7.93 -6.86 21.74
CA THR A 212 -9.33 -7.14 21.39
C THR A 212 -9.47 -7.85 20.05
N LYS A 213 -8.44 -7.77 19.19
CA LYS A 213 -8.41 -8.30 17.81
C LYS A 213 -9.51 -7.73 16.92
N LYS A 214 -10.04 -6.56 17.28
CA LYS A 214 -10.96 -5.76 16.46
C LYS A 214 -10.18 -4.90 15.47
N VAL A 215 -10.77 -4.62 14.32
CA VAL A 215 -10.16 -3.80 13.28
C VAL A 215 -10.01 -2.36 13.76
N VAL A 216 -8.82 -1.81 13.60
CA VAL A 216 -8.52 -0.39 13.78
C VAL A 216 -8.43 0.24 12.39
N GLU A 217 -9.53 0.85 11.95
CA GLU A 217 -9.60 1.48 10.62
C GLU A 217 -8.62 2.66 10.56
N GLY A 218 -7.75 2.67 9.55
CA GLY A 218 -6.79 3.73 9.30
C GLY A 218 -5.47 3.63 10.06
N ALA A 219 -5.35 2.76 11.07
CA ALA A 219 -4.05 2.49 11.68
C ALA A 219 -3.16 1.64 10.74
N PRO A 220 -1.87 1.94 10.62
CA PRO A 220 -0.98 1.20 9.74
C PRO A 220 -0.69 -0.20 10.28
N ASN A 221 -0.61 -1.17 9.38
CA ASN A 221 -0.09 -2.50 9.68
C ASN A 221 1.44 -2.42 9.79
N ASN A 222 1.93 -2.21 11.02
CA ASN A 222 3.35 -1.98 11.31
C ASN A 222 4.20 -3.26 11.36
N ASP A 223 3.62 -4.44 11.17
CA ASP A 223 4.35 -5.71 11.12
C ASP A 223 4.11 -6.54 9.85
N LEU A 224 3.36 -6.02 8.86
CA LEU A 224 3.27 -6.60 7.51
C LEU A 224 4.66 -6.85 6.94
N ASN A 225 4.96 -8.11 6.64
CA ASN A 225 6.27 -8.51 6.16
C ASN A 225 6.31 -8.54 4.62
N ALA A 226 5.92 -7.43 3.97
CA ALA A 226 5.77 -7.35 2.52
C ALA A 226 7.03 -7.77 1.77
N GLY A 227 8.21 -7.38 2.26
CA GLY A 227 9.50 -7.79 1.71
C GLY A 227 9.68 -9.32 1.69
N MET A 228 9.49 -10.00 2.82
CA MET A 228 9.62 -11.46 2.86
C MET A 228 8.54 -12.16 2.02
N LEU A 229 7.30 -11.65 2.00
CA LEU A 229 6.24 -12.20 1.15
C LEU A 229 6.61 -12.15 -0.33
N MET A 230 7.19 -11.04 -0.78
CA MET A 230 7.68 -10.90 -2.17
C MET A 230 8.93 -11.74 -2.44
N ALA A 231 9.86 -11.85 -1.49
CA ALA A 231 11.06 -12.69 -1.61
C ALA A 231 10.75 -14.20 -1.65
N LEU A 232 9.56 -14.61 -1.22
CA LEU A 232 9.05 -15.98 -1.33
C LEU A 232 8.27 -16.23 -2.62
N ALA A 233 8.05 -15.21 -3.44
CA ALA A 233 7.38 -15.37 -4.72
C ALA A 233 8.27 -16.12 -5.72
N THR A 234 7.68 -16.69 -6.77
CA THR A 234 8.45 -17.43 -7.80
C THR A 234 9.06 -16.54 -8.87
N ASN A 235 8.65 -15.27 -8.92
CA ASN A 235 9.11 -14.23 -9.83
C ASN A 235 9.09 -12.83 -9.17
N SER A 236 9.72 -12.70 -8.00
CA SER A 236 10.01 -11.46 -7.30
C SER A 236 10.73 -10.43 -8.18
N SER A 237 11.54 -10.87 -9.16
CA SER A 237 12.19 -9.98 -10.12
C SER A 237 11.22 -9.26 -11.05
N ALA A 238 9.92 -9.60 -11.07
CA ALA A 238 8.87 -8.74 -11.62
C ALA A 238 8.81 -7.34 -10.95
N TYR A 239 9.44 -7.20 -9.79
CA TYR A 239 9.46 -6.00 -8.94
C TYR A 239 10.87 -5.41 -8.74
N PHE A 240 11.82 -5.76 -9.62
CA PHE A 240 13.23 -5.42 -9.49
C PHE A 240 13.55 -3.91 -9.38
N THR A 241 12.61 -3.04 -9.78
CA THR A 241 12.76 -1.57 -9.74
C THR A 241 12.86 -0.99 -8.33
N HIS A 242 12.64 -1.81 -7.30
CA HIS A 242 12.68 -1.44 -5.88
C HIS A 242 13.84 -2.15 -5.13
N ALA A 243 14.74 -2.82 -5.86
CA ALA A 243 15.68 -3.78 -5.28
C ALA A 243 17.17 -3.39 -5.47
N ASN A 244 17.51 -2.09 -5.52
CA ASN A 244 18.90 -1.61 -5.72
C ASN A 244 19.57 -2.15 -7.01
N ILE A 245 18.80 -2.49 -8.04
CA ILE A 245 19.33 -3.05 -9.29
C ILE A 245 19.88 -1.94 -10.18
N HIS A 246 21.14 -1.53 -9.99
CA HIS A 246 21.69 -0.39 -10.74
C HIS A 246 21.80 -0.62 -12.26
N SER A 247 21.91 -1.86 -12.72
CA SER A 247 22.03 -2.18 -14.14
C SER A 247 21.73 -3.66 -14.41
N LEU A 248 20.79 -3.93 -15.32
CA LEU A 248 20.51 -5.30 -15.78
C LEU A 248 21.71 -5.95 -16.49
N LYS A 249 22.67 -5.17 -17.01
CA LYS A 249 23.86 -5.69 -17.69
C LYS A 249 24.71 -6.61 -16.81
N LYS A 250 24.67 -6.42 -15.48
CA LYS A 250 25.41 -7.27 -14.51
C LYS A 250 24.91 -8.72 -14.49
N TYR A 251 23.69 -8.95 -14.95
CA TYR A 251 23.00 -10.23 -14.93
C TYR A 251 23.00 -10.92 -16.30
N ILE A 252 23.59 -10.31 -17.34
CA ILE A 252 23.68 -10.93 -18.66
C ILE A 252 24.89 -11.89 -18.66
N ARG A 253 24.62 -13.20 -18.75
CA ARG A 253 25.66 -14.26 -18.81
C ARG A 253 25.81 -14.89 -20.18
N SER A 254 24.75 -14.89 -20.98
CA SER A 254 24.79 -15.37 -22.36
C SER A 254 23.91 -14.50 -23.27
N PHE A 255 24.08 -14.68 -24.58
CA PHE A 255 23.25 -14.04 -25.61
C PHE A 255 22.16 -14.99 -26.14
N ASP A 256 21.94 -16.13 -25.50
CA ASP A 256 20.92 -17.09 -25.94
C ASP A 256 19.50 -16.54 -25.69
N ARG A 257 19.37 -15.66 -24.69
CA ARG A 257 18.13 -14.97 -24.30
C ARG A 257 17.99 -13.62 -25.03
N THR A 258 18.18 -13.61 -26.35
CA THR A 258 18.13 -12.38 -27.16
C THR A 258 16.73 -12.09 -27.69
N ILE A 259 16.32 -10.83 -27.60
CA ILE A 259 15.08 -10.26 -28.13
C ILE A 259 15.37 -9.17 -29.16
N ILE A 260 14.31 -8.64 -29.80
CA ILE A 260 14.36 -7.39 -30.56
C ILE A 260 13.83 -6.25 -29.68
N ASP A 261 14.64 -5.20 -29.51
CA ASP A 261 14.31 -4.02 -28.71
C ASP A 261 13.31 -3.08 -29.42
N SER A 262 12.93 -1.98 -28.75
CA SER A 262 11.98 -1.00 -29.30
C SER A 262 12.49 -0.37 -30.60
N HIS A 263 13.81 -0.28 -30.78
CA HIS A 263 14.48 0.29 -31.94
C HIS A 263 14.84 -0.73 -33.03
N GLY A 264 14.41 -2.00 -32.90
CA GLY A 264 14.69 -3.04 -33.89
C GLY A 264 16.09 -3.66 -33.78
N ARG A 265 16.83 -3.39 -32.70
CA ARG A 265 18.17 -3.95 -32.44
C ARG A 265 18.06 -5.19 -31.58
N LYS A 266 19.08 -6.04 -31.62
CA LYS A 266 19.19 -7.19 -30.71
C LYS A 266 19.56 -6.71 -29.30
N ALA A 267 18.84 -7.20 -28.29
CA ALA A 267 19.15 -6.99 -26.88
C ALA A 267 19.05 -8.30 -26.11
N ALA A 268 19.93 -8.52 -25.13
CA ALA A 268 19.88 -9.70 -24.27
C ALA A 268 19.11 -9.39 -22.99
N LEU A 269 18.25 -10.33 -22.57
CA LEU A 269 17.59 -10.30 -21.28
C LEU A 269 18.54 -10.80 -20.17
N PRO A 270 18.36 -10.33 -18.92
CA PRO A 270 19.16 -10.81 -17.79
C PRO A 270 18.88 -12.29 -17.52
N ASP A 271 19.87 -12.98 -16.95
CA ASP A 271 19.69 -14.30 -16.36
C ASP A 271 18.63 -14.21 -15.24
N PRO A 272 17.50 -14.93 -15.36
CA PRO A 272 16.39 -14.77 -14.43
C PRO A 272 16.77 -15.24 -13.03
N GLU A 273 17.49 -16.35 -12.88
CA GLU A 273 17.84 -16.91 -11.56
C GLU A 273 18.82 -16.01 -10.80
N LEU A 274 19.82 -15.44 -11.50
CA LEU A 274 20.76 -14.52 -10.89
C LEU A 274 20.11 -13.20 -10.46
N LEU A 275 19.20 -12.68 -11.29
CA LEU A 275 18.46 -11.45 -10.96
C LEU A 275 17.52 -11.70 -9.78
N GLU A 276 16.73 -12.77 -9.83
CA GLU A 276 15.79 -13.19 -8.79
C GLU A 276 16.49 -13.30 -7.43
N ARG A 277 17.60 -14.05 -7.36
CA ARG A 277 18.35 -14.24 -6.11
C ARG A 277 18.82 -12.92 -5.49
N ASP A 278 19.25 -11.96 -6.31
CA ASP A 278 19.69 -10.66 -5.83
C ASP A 278 18.51 -9.79 -5.38
N VAL A 279 17.37 -9.87 -6.08
CA VAL A 279 16.12 -9.21 -5.71
C VAL A 279 15.56 -9.77 -4.40
N ASP A 280 15.46 -11.09 -4.26
CA ASP A 280 14.98 -11.78 -3.06
C ASP A 280 15.78 -11.39 -1.82
N ARG A 281 17.12 -11.33 -1.96
CA ARG A 281 18.01 -10.90 -0.87
C ARG A 281 17.69 -9.48 -0.42
N ILE A 282 17.40 -8.57 -1.35
CA ILE A 282 17.06 -7.19 -1.01
C ILE A 282 15.66 -7.11 -0.40
N PHE A 283 14.66 -7.80 -0.93
CA PHE A 283 13.32 -7.81 -0.35
C PHE A 283 13.28 -8.42 1.05
N ALA A 284 14.05 -9.48 1.31
CA ALA A 284 14.17 -10.05 2.64
C ALA A 284 14.83 -9.10 3.66
N SER A 285 15.57 -8.08 3.20
CA SER A 285 16.16 -7.05 4.06
C SER A 285 15.21 -5.90 4.41
N TRP A 286 14.01 -5.85 3.80
CA TRP A 286 13.03 -4.82 4.13
C TRP A 286 12.50 -5.04 5.56
N PRO A 287 12.41 -3.99 6.39
CA PRO A 287 11.80 -4.13 7.70
C PRO A 287 10.30 -4.41 7.55
N ARG A 288 9.73 -5.13 8.52
CA ARG A 288 8.28 -5.30 8.58
C ARG A 288 7.60 -3.94 8.83
N GLY A 289 6.37 -3.80 8.35
CA GLY A 289 5.63 -2.53 8.37
C GLY A 289 6.16 -1.48 7.40
N ASN A 290 7.08 -1.85 6.51
CA ASN A 290 7.63 -0.96 5.49
C ASN A 290 7.33 -1.50 4.09
N PHE A 291 7.14 -0.58 3.15
CA PHE A 291 6.91 -0.88 1.75
C PHE A 291 7.51 0.20 0.85
N ASP A 292 8.14 -0.20 -0.25
CA ASP A 292 8.67 0.75 -1.21
C ASP A 292 7.63 1.09 -2.28
N SER A 293 6.98 2.24 -2.12
CA SER A 293 6.01 2.75 -3.09
C SER A 293 6.63 3.58 -4.24
N THR A 294 7.94 3.51 -4.47
CA THR A 294 8.62 4.29 -5.51
C THR A 294 9.52 3.46 -6.40
N ILE A 295 9.59 3.83 -7.66
CA ILE A 295 10.36 3.13 -8.68
C ILE A 295 11.61 3.93 -9.05
N ASP A 296 12.61 4.01 -8.17
CA ASP A 296 13.84 4.78 -8.43
C ASP A 296 15.09 3.91 -8.68
N MET A 297 14.92 2.58 -8.71
CA MET A 297 15.98 1.55 -8.76
C MET A 297 16.83 1.50 -7.50
N LYS A 298 16.30 2.01 -6.38
CA LYS A 298 16.87 1.85 -5.04
C LYS A 298 15.90 1.08 -4.16
N ALA A 299 16.43 0.49 -3.10
CA ALA A 299 15.62 -0.07 -2.02
C ALA A 299 15.61 0.94 -0.89
N ASN A 300 14.56 1.76 -0.82
CA ASN A 300 14.36 2.73 0.26
C ASN A 300 12.92 2.64 0.78
N PRO A 301 12.49 1.42 1.20
CA PRO A 301 11.14 1.21 1.69
C PRO A 301 10.86 2.18 2.85
N ALA A 302 9.67 2.75 2.84
CA ALA A 302 9.24 3.65 3.88
C ALA A 302 8.22 2.94 4.77
N GLN A 303 8.11 3.39 6.03
CA GLN A 303 7.05 2.94 6.93
C GLN A 303 5.70 3.16 6.25
N ILE A 304 4.82 2.16 6.35
CA ILE A 304 3.43 2.31 5.92
C ILE A 304 2.79 3.44 6.75
N PRO A 305 2.32 4.53 6.12
CA PRO A 305 1.69 5.62 6.86
C PRO A 305 0.28 5.22 7.32
N ASP A 306 -0.22 5.91 8.34
CA ASP A 306 -1.63 5.82 8.71
C ASP A 306 -2.55 6.45 7.65
N SER A 307 -3.86 6.26 7.79
CA SER A 307 -4.91 6.90 7.00
C SER A 307 -5.74 7.90 7.81
N PHE A 308 -5.20 8.48 8.88
CA PHE A 308 -5.82 9.60 9.61
C PHE A 308 -5.53 10.93 8.87
N THR A 309 -6.03 11.00 7.65
CA THR A 309 -5.58 11.94 6.60
C THR A 309 -6.11 13.37 6.73
N ARG A 310 -7.10 13.60 7.59
CA ARG A 310 -7.79 14.89 7.68
C ARG A 310 -6.81 15.97 8.15
N GLY A 311 -6.55 16.95 7.27
CA GLY A 311 -5.66 18.07 7.55
C GLY A 311 -4.15 17.76 7.46
N ASP A 312 -3.77 16.54 7.06
CA ASP A 312 -2.38 16.06 7.01
C ASP A 312 -1.69 16.26 5.65
N HIS A 313 -2.24 17.13 4.80
CA HIS A 313 -1.68 17.45 3.49
C HIS A 313 -0.34 18.21 3.61
N PRO A 314 0.51 18.22 2.56
CA PRO A 314 0.47 17.32 1.43
C PRO A 314 0.75 15.86 1.85
N TYR A 315 0.34 14.91 1.01
CA TYR A 315 0.35 13.49 1.32
C TYR A 315 1.58 12.75 0.76
N GLY A 316 1.83 11.56 1.29
CA GLY A 316 3.06 10.79 1.08
C GLY A 316 4.24 11.36 1.89
N TRP A 317 5.23 10.51 2.21
CA TRP A 317 6.35 10.93 3.06
C TRP A 317 7.12 12.15 2.53
N SER A 318 7.31 12.27 1.22
CA SER A 318 7.96 13.45 0.62
C SER A 318 7.02 14.66 0.46
N GLY A 319 5.70 14.46 0.57
CA GLY A 319 4.69 15.49 0.28
C GLY A 319 4.37 15.65 -1.21
N PHE A 320 4.64 14.64 -2.06
CA PHE A 320 4.43 14.74 -3.51
C PHE A 320 2.95 14.88 -3.92
N ALA A 321 2.04 14.31 -3.13
CA ALA A 321 0.62 14.35 -3.40
C ALA A 321 0.01 15.62 -2.77
N ALA A 322 0.14 16.73 -3.49
CA ALA A 322 -0.25 18.07 -3.05
C ALA A 322 -1.36 18.71 -3.89
N ALA A 323 -1.74 18.10 -5.02
CA ALA A 323 -2.65 18.68 -6.00
C ALA A 323 -3.78 17.70 -6.37
N GLY A 324 -4.97 18.23 -6.65
CA GLY A 324 -6.14 17.45 -7.03
C GLY A 324 -7.21 17.39 -5.93
N SER A 325 -8.20 16.51 -6.10
CA SER A 325 -9.29 16.35 -5.14
C SER A 325 -8.77 16.06 -3.74
N PHE A 326 -9.42 16.62 -2.72
CA PHE A 326 -9.08 16.44 -1.31
C PHE A 326 -7.61 16.79 -1.01
N HIS A 327 -7.13 17.94 -1.49
CA HIS A 327 -5.75 18.42 -1.34
C HIS A 327 -4.69 17.44 -1.90
N GLY A 328 -5.08 16.64 -2.91
CA GLY A 328 -4.23 15.62 -3.51
C GLY A 328 -4.30 14.24 -2.86
N LEU A 329 -5.16 14.03 -1.86
CA LEU A 329 -5.33 12.70 -1.26
C LEU A 329 -5.77 11.65 -2.30
N ALA A 330 -6.61 12.02 -3.27
CA ALA A 330 -7.00 11.10 -4.33
C ALA A 330 -5.80 10.65 -5.20
N ALA A 331 -4.82 11.53 -5.44
CA ALA A 331 -3.58 11.17 -6.13
C ALA A 331 -2.67 10.28 -5.27
N PHE A 332 -2.67 10.48 -3.95
CA PHE A 332 -1.97 9.59 -3.02
C PHE A 332 -2.56 8.18 -3.01
N SER A 333 -3.89 8.06 -2.88
CA SER A 333 -4.58 6.77 -2.89
C SER A 333 -4.44 6.03 -4.23
N ASN A 334 -4.33 6.78 -5.34
CA ASN A 334 -4.05 6.21 -6.65
C ASN A 334 -2.65 5.56 -6.75
N ASN A 335 -1.62 6.23 -6.22
CA ASN A 335 -0.22 5.92 -6.50
C ASN A 335 0.17 4.46 -6.23
N VAL A 336 -0.30 3.87 -5.14
CA VAL A 336 0.02 2.47 -4.79
C VAL A 336 -0.60 1.50 -5.80
N HIS A 337 -1.85 1.71 -6.21
CA HIS A 337 -2.51 0.81 -7.15
C HIS A 337 -2.03 1.00 -8.60
N ALA A 338 -1.71 2.24 -9.00
CA ALA A 338 -1.28 2.59 -10.35
C ALA A 338 0.21 2.30 -10.64
N GLN A 339 1.07 2.39 -9.63
CA GLN A 339 2.51 2.17 -9.79
C GLN A 339 2.97 0.82 -9.25
N ASN A 340 2.51 0.45 -8.05
CA ASN A 340 3.11 -0.59 -7.25
C ASN A 340 2.38 -1.93 -7.34
N ALA A 341 1.13 -1.95 -7.78
CA ALA A 341 0.36 -3.18 -7.89
C ALA A 341 0.49 -3.85 -9.27
N ASP A 342 1.19 -3.21 -10.22
CA ASP A 342 1.52 -3.72 -11.55
C ASP A 342 2.75 -3.01 -12.14
N SER A 343 3.91 -3.66 -12.10
CA SER A 343 5.14 -3.09 -12.66
C SER A 343 5.08 -2.90 -14.18
N LEU A 344 4.26 -3.66 -14.92
CA LEU A 344 4.18 -3.54 -16.38
C LEU A 344 3.62 -2.18 -16.81
N ALA A 345 2.85 -1.52 -15.92
CA ALA A 345 2.29 -0.19 -16.12
C ALA A 345 3.35 0.88 -16.45
N GLN A 346 4.59 0.64 -16.04
CA GLN A 346 5.72 1.57 -16.16
C GLN A 346 6.53 1.38 -17.45
N ALA A 347 6.15 0.43 -18.31
CA ALA A 347 6.90 0.08 -19.51
C ALA A 347 7.04 1.23 -20.51
N GLU A 348 6.06 2.15 -20.60
CA GLU A 348 6.15 3.31 -21.51
C GLU A 348 7.17 4.37 -21.08
N ILE A 349 7.53 4.41 -19.79
CA ILE A 349 8.50 5.38 -19.24
C ILE A 349 9.78 4.71 -18.72
N SER A 350 9.94 3.41 -18.93
CA SER A 350 11.08 2.64 -18.40
C SER A 350 12.43 3.16 -18.89
N GLU A 351 12.50 3.67 -20.13
CA GLU A 351 13.74 4.23 -20.66
C GLU A 351 14.10 5.55 -19.96
N ALA A 352 13.13 6.43 -19.76
CA ALA A 352 13.36 7.71 -19.08
C ALA A 352 13.74 7.51 -17.60
N LEU A 353 13.03 6.64 -16.89
CA LEU A 353 13.22 6.41 -15.46
C LEU A 353 14.40 5.49 -15.14
N PHE A 354 14.66 4.47 -15.96
CA PHE A 354 15.63 3.42 -15.64
C PHE A 354 16.76 3.30 -16.64
N GLY A 355 16.65 3.91 -17.82
CA GLY A 355 17.56 3.64 -18.94
C GLY A 355 17.40 2.21 -19.48
N ILE A 356 16.20 1.63 -19.35
CA ILE A 356 15.88 0.29 -19.81
C ILE A 356 14.86 0.40 -20.94
N ASP A 357 15.21 -0.13 -22.12
CA ASP A 357 14.30 -0.23 -23.27
C ASP A 357 13.02 -0.96 -22.87
N LYS A 358 11.86 -0.49 -23.35
CA LYS A 358 10.54 -1.03 -23.04
C LYS A 358 10.44 -2.54 -23.25
N GLU A 359 11.01 -3.08 -24.32
CA GLU A 359 10.98 -4.52 -24.60
C GLU A 359 11.88 -5.29 -23.63
N VAL A 360 13.05 -4.74 -23.29
CA VAL A 360 13.91 -5.33 -22.27
C VAL A 360 13.23 -5.32 -20.90
N TYR A 361 12.50 -4.26 -20.57
CA TYR A 361 11.75 -4.12 -19.32
C TYR A 361 10.63 -5.17 -19.21
N ILE A 362 9.73 -5.21 -20.19
CA ILE A 362 8.63 -6.20 -20.23
C ILE A 362 9.19 -7.62 -20.27
N GLY A 363 10.21 -7.87 -21.11
CA GLY A 363 10.85 -9.18 -21.22
C GLY A 363 11.49 -9.63 -19.92
N THR A 364 12.09 -8.70 -19.15
CA THR A 364 12.68 -9.01 -17.84
C THR A 364 11.62 -9.41 -16.82
N ILE A 365 10.46 -8.73 -16.78
CA ILE A 365 9.36 -9.03 -15.86
C ILE A 365 8.69 -10.38 -16.22
N LEU A 366 8.48 -10.64 -17.51
CA LEU A 366 7.66 -11.77 -17.97
C LEU A 366 8.45 -13.07 -18.18
N GLN A 367 9.78 -13.03 -18.30
CA GLN A 367 10.56 -14.22 -18.65
C GLN A 367 10.50 -15.35 -17.62
N ASN A 368 10.15 -15.04 -16.37
CA ASN A 368 9.98 -15.99 -15.29
C ASN A 368 8.56 -15.95 -14.68
N ALA A 369 7.58 -15.37 -15.39
CA ALA A 369 6.21 -15.26 -14.87
C ALA A 369 5.67 -16.60 -14.33
N ALA A 370 5.02 -16.54 -13.17
CA ALA A 370 4.60 -17.73 -12.42
C ALA A 370 3.64 -18.61 -13.22
N HIS A 371 2.61 -18.01 -13.82
CA HIS A 371 1.69 -18.71 -14.68
C HIS A 371 2.22 -18.81 -16.12
N PRO A 372 2.26 -20.02 -16.72
CA PRO A 372 2.83 -20.23 -18.06
C PRO A 372 2.24 -19.37 -19.18
N ARG A 373 0.97 -18.93 -19.06
CA ARG A 373 0.33 -18.02 -20.03
C ARG A 373 1.09 -16.70 -20.17
N PHE A 374 1.64 -16.16 -19.08
CA PHE A 374 2.35 -14.88 -19.07
C PHE A 374 3.85 -15.04 -19.28
N ARG A 375 4.37 -16.27 -19.31
CA ARG A 375 5.81 -16.52 -19.36
C ARG A 375 6.36 -16.32 -20.77
N TYR A 376 7.01 -15.19 -20.98
CA TYR A 376 7.64 -14.87 -22.25
C TYR A 376 8.88 -15.74 -22.48
N GLN A 377 8.96 -16.38 -23.63
CA GLN A 377 10.14 -17.14 -24.06
C GLN A 377 11.02 -16.24 -24.93
N PRO A 378 12.26 -15.91 -24.50
CA PRO A 378 13.13 -14.99 -25.24
C PRO A 378 13.34 -15.44 -26.69
N THR A 379 12.99 -14.58 -27.64
CA THR A 379 13.11 -14.86 -29.06
C THR A 379 13.26 -13.58 -29.87
N THR A 380 13.88 -13.69 -31.03
CA THR A 380 13.97 -12.57 -32.00
C THR A 380 12.78 -12.52 -32.97
N LYS A 381 11.88 -13.51 -32.90
CA LYS A 381 10.71 -13.60 -33.81
C LYS A 381 9.51 -12.78 -33.33
N GLU A 382 9.46 -12.46 -32.04
CA GLU A 382 8.35 -11.76 -31.42
C GLU A 382 8.86 -10.89 -30.28
N LYS A 383 8.43 -9.63 -30.26
CA LYS A 383 8.76 -8.68 -29.19
C LYS A 383 8.00 -9.03 -27.91
N PRO A 384 8.60 -8.85 -26.71
CA PRO A 384 7.92 -9.02 -25.42
C PRO A 384 6.56 -8.32 -25.33
N SER A 385 6.44 -7.07 -25.79
CA SER A 385 5.18 -6.33 -25.80
C SER A 385 4.11 -6.95 -26.71
N ALA A 386 4.52 -7.46 -27.88
CA ALA A 386 3.64 -8.11 -28.83
C ALA A 386 3.15 -9.48 -28.30
N PHE A 387 4.01 -10.21 -27.60
CA PHE A 387 3.61 -11.40 -26.86
C PHE A 387 2.59 -11.05 -25.77
N PHE A 388 2.91 -10.05 -24.93
CA PHE A 388 2.05 -9.64 -23.82
C PHE A 388 0.65 -9.25 -24.30
N ALA A 389 0.54 -8.46 -25.36
CA ALA A 389 -0.74 -8.05 -25.95
C ALA A 389 -1.66 -9.22 -26.38
N LYS A 390 -1.10 -10.42 -26.66
CA LYS A 390 -1.89 -11.62 -26.99
C LYS A 390 -2.46 -12.32 -25.76
N VAL A 391 -1.80 -12.16 -24.61
CA VAL A 391 -2.12 -12.87 -23.37
C VAL A 391 -2.69 -11.97 -22.28
N ASP A 392 -2.69 -10.66 -22.51
CA ASP A 392 -3.24 -9.63 -21.62
C ASP A 392 -4.73 -9.87 -21.34
N PRO A 393 -5.15 -10.03 -20.07
CA PRO A 393 -6.55 -10.15 -19.70
C PRO A 393 -7.32 -8.82 -19.81
N THR A 394 -6.63 -7.69 -19.93
CA THR A 394 -7.16 -6.32 -19.95
C THR A 394 -6.60 -5.51 -21.13
N PRO A 395 -6.79 -5.93 -22.39
CA PRO A 395 -6.09 -5.44 -23.60
C PRO A 395 -6.31 -3.95 -23.97
N LYS A 396 -7.11 -3.21 -23.19
CA LYS A 396 -7.38 -1.77 -23.39
C LYS A 396 -6.74 -0.90 -22.31
N THR A 397 -6.04 -1.51 -21.36
CA THR A 397 -5.39 -0.84 -20.22
C THR A 397 -3.87 -0.95 -20.37
N VAL A 398 -3.12 -0.15 -19.61
CA VAL A 398 -1.66 -0.21 -19.60
C VAL A 398 -1.21 -1.18 -18.51
N GLY A 399 -0.75 -2.38 -18.90
CA GLY A 399 -0.47 -3.45 -17.93
C GLY A 399 -1.67 -4.38 -17.74
N VAL A 400 -1.86 -4.94 -16.55
CA VAL A 400 -2.92 -5.92 -16.22
C VAL A 400 -4.00 -5.40 -15.26
N ASN A 401 -3.80 -4.22 -14.68
CA ASN A 401 -4.76 -3.60 -13.76
C ASN A 401 -5.76 -2.70 -14.49
N GLN A 402 -6.85 -2.37 -13.82
CA GLN A 402 -7.93 -1.55 -14.34
C GLN A 402 -7.59 -0.05 -14.26
N PHE A 403 -6.84 0.41 -15.27
CA PHE A 403 -6.39 1.79 -15.39
C PHE A 403 -7.05 2.55 -16.52
N VAL A 404 -7.07 3.87 -16.35
CA VAL A 404 -7.31 4.85 -17.39
C VAL A 404 -6.04 5.68 -17.59
N ALA A 405 -5.56 5.75 -18.82
CA ALA A 405 -4.50 6.68 -19.20
C ALA A 405 -5.08 8.11 -19.31
N PRO A 406 -4.62 9.06 -18.47
CA PRO A 406 -5.03 10.46 -18.59
C PRO A 406 -4.42 11.08 -19.88
N PRO A 407 -4.91 12.25 -20.34
CA PRO A 407 -4.54 12.83 -21.64
C PRO A 407 -3.04 13.04 -21.88
N GLN A 408 -2.27 13.24 -20.81
CA GLN A 408 -0.83 13.49 -20.83
C GLN A 408 0.01 12.20 -20.86
N PHE A 409 -0.58 11.02 -20.66
CA PHE A 409 0.14 9.75 -20.68
C PHE A 409 0.93 9.59 -22.00
N PRO A 410 2.22 9.16 -21.96
CA PRO A 410 2.93 8.55 -20.84
C PRO A 410 3.62 9.53 -19.87
N LYS A 411 3.41 10.85 -20.00
CA LYS A 411 3.96 11.80 -19.02
C LYS A 411 3.28 11.62 -17.67
N VAL A 412 4.05 11.80 -16.60
CA VAL A 412 3.56 11.89 -15.23
C VAL A 412 3.30 13.33 -14.85
N SER A 413 2.54 13.60 -13.78
CA SER A 413 2.18 14.97 -13.38
C SER A 413 1.91 15.07 -11.87
N LEU A 414 1.65 16.28 -11.37
CA LEU A 414 1.29 16.51 -9.96
C LEU A 414 0.05 15.72 -9.49
N VAL A 415 -0.84 15.34 -10.40
CA VAL A 415 -2.13 14.70 -10.12
C VAL A 415 -2.19 13.24 -10.56
N ALA A 416 -1.15 12.79 -11.25
CA ALA A 416 -0.91 11.41 -11.68
C ALA A 416 0.62 11.18 -11.70
N PRO A 417 1.27 11.10 -10.52
CA PRO A 417 2.73 11.02 -10.41
C PRO A 417 3.31 9.71 -10.96
N ASP A 418 2.47 8.70 -11.10
CA ASP A 418 2.72 7.40 -11.74
C ASP A 418 2.26 7.34 -13.22
N GLY A 419 1.59 8.40 -13.70
CA GLY A 419 1.10 8.55 -15.06
C GLY A 419 -0.26 7.92 -15.37
N LEU A 420 -0.86 7.13 -14.47
CA LEU A 420 -2.10 6.39 -14.69
C LEU A 420 -3.12 6.68 -13.59
N ILE A 421 -4.40 6.40 -13.84
CA ILE A 421 -5.45 6.55 -12.82
C ILE A 421 -6.25 5.26 -12.73
N VAL A 422 -6.32 4.65 -11.55
CA VAL A 422 -7.17 3.47 -11.32
C VAL A 422 -8.64 3.86 -11.45
N SER A 423 -9.35 3.12 -12.30
CA SER A 423 -10.72 3.44 -12.71
C SER A 423 -11.33 2.23 -13.42
N GLU A 424 -12.24 1.54 -12.73
CA GLU A 424 -12.86 0.32 -13.27
C GLU A 424 -14.03 0.63 -14.22
N PRO A 425 -14.24 -0.18 -15.29
CA PRO A 425 -15.43 -0.07 -16.13
C PRO A 425 -16.73 -0.18 -15.32
N GLY A 426 -17.68 0.71 -15.59
CA GLY A 426 -18.94 0.81 -14.87
C GLY A 426 -18.98 1.91 -13.81
N TYR A 427 -17.82 2.45 -13.43
CA TYR A 427 -17.71 3.65 -12.58
C TYR A 427 -17.45 4.91 -13.42
N ARG A 428 -17.39 6.06 -12.75
CA ARG A 428 -16.85 7.28 -13.35
C ARG A 428 -15.35 7.39 -13.13
N PHE A 429 -14.71 8.19 -13.99
CA PHE A 429 -13.27 8.44 -13.92
C PHE A 429 -12.87 8.94 -12.54
N ASN A 430 -11.90 8.26 -11.93
CA ASN A 430 -11.34 8.55 -10.61
C ASN A 430 -12.37 8.50 -9.45
N GLU A 431 -13.59 7.99 -9.66
CA GLU A 431 -14.64 7.94 -8.63
C GLU A 431 -14.21 7.12 -7.41
N GLN A 432 -13.55 5.98 -7.63
CA GLN A 432 -13.10 5.08 -6.57
C GLN A 432 -11.99 5.70 -5.71
N ASN A 433 -11.00 6.38 -6.32
CA ASN A 433 -9.97 7.13 -5.58
C ASN A 433 -10.56 8.33 -4.81
N ASN A 434 -11.49 9.06 -5.43
CA ASN A 434 -12.20 10.16 -4.76
C ASN A 434 -13.03 9.63 -3.58
N ALA A 435 -13.65 8.45 -3.72
CA ALA A 435 -14.45 7.84 -2.67
C ALA A 435 -13.60 7.42 -1.48
N VAL A 436 -12.47 6.73 -1.72
CA VAL A 436 -11.57 6.32 -0.62
C VAL A 436 -10.94 7.54 0.05
N ALA A 437 -10.53 8.56 -0.69
CA ALA A 437 -10.03 9.81 -0.12
C ALA A 437 -11.07 10.52 0.76
N ALA A 438 -12.33 10.58 0.31
CA ALA A 438 -13.42 11.15 1.10
C ALA A 438 -13.63 10.34 2.40
N TRP A 439 -13.63 9.00 2.31
CA TRP A 439 -13.81 8.13 3.47
C TRP A 439 -12.63 8.20 4.45
N GLN A 440 -11.39 8.23 3.96
CA GLN A 440 -10.20 8.38 4.81
C GLN A 440 -10.24 9.70 5.61
N ASN A 441 -10.78 10.78 5.05
CA ASN A 441 -10.98 12.04 5.77
C ASN A 441 -12.06 11.96 6.89
N THR A 442 -12.82 10.87 6.96
CA THR A 442 -13.76 10.61 8.07
C THR A 442 -13.12 9.89 9.25
N LEU A 443 -11.97 9.24 9.03
CA LEU A 443 -11.33 8.41 10.05
C LEU A 443 -10.67 9.26 11.14
N ASN A 444 -10.90 8.86 12.39
CA ASN A 444 -10.18 9.34 13.55
C ASN A 444 -9.58 8.13 14.26
N PRO A 445 -8.35 8.22 14.80
CA PRO A 445 -7.77 7.13 15.58
C PRO A 445 -8.61 6.83 16.83
N PRO A 446 -8.77 5.56 17.22
CA PRO A 446 -9.35 5.22 18.51
C PRO A 446 -8.51 5.78 19.67
N PRO A 447 -9.10 5.96 20.87
CA PRO A 447 -8.34 6.27 22.07
C PRO A 447 -7.27 5.20 22.32
N PRO A 448 -6.09 5.57 22.85
CA PRO A 448 -5.07 4.60 23.21
C PRO A 448 -5.57 3.64 24.30
N ASN A 449 -5.01 2.43 24.33
CA ASN A 449 -5.32 1.44 25.37
C ASN A 449 -4.86 1.87 26.77
N GLU A 450 -3.84 2.74 26.85
CA GLU A 450 -3.37 3.33 28.10
C GLU A 450 -4.24 4.52 28.51
N ARG A 451 -4.68 4.57 29.78
CA ARG A 451 -5.40 5.72 30.31
C ARG A 451 -4.43 6.88 30.55
N ILE A 452 -4.66 7.99 29.84
CA ILE A 452 -3.87 9.21 29.95
C ILE A 452 -4.59 10.22 30.85
N SER A 453 -3.83 10.90 31.73
CA SER A 453 -4.35 11.98 32.57
C SER A 453 -4.45 13.28 31.75
N GLU A 454 -5.65 13.87 31.69
CA GLU A 454 -5.87 15.15 31.01
C GLU A 454 -5.00 16.27 31.56
N GLU A 455 -4.83 16.33 32.89
CA GLU A 455 -3.98 17.33 33.56
C GLU A 455 -2.51 17.19 33.15
N ARG A 456 -1.98 15.96 33.14
CA ARG A 456 -0.60 15.72 32.67
C ARG A 456 -0.44 16.01 31.19
N ALA A 457 -1.41 15.63 30.36
CA ALA A 457 -1.40 15.96 28.93
C ALA A 457 -1.45 17.48 28.69
N ALA A 458 -2.22 18.23 29.47
CA ALA A 458 -2.25 19.70 29.40
C ALA A 458 -0.88 20.30 29.74
N ARG A 459 -0.23 19.83 30.81
CA ARG A 459 1.16 20.21 31.14
C ARG A 459 2.14 19.81 30.03
N GLY A 460 1.97 18.64 29.43
CA GLY A 460 2.75 18.18 28.30
C GLY A 460 2.66 19.11 27.11
N ARG A 461 1.48 19.64 26.82
CA ARG A 461 1.28 20.64 25.77
C ARG A 461 2.09 21.91 26.03
N GLU A 462 2.15 22.39 27.27
CA GLU A 462 2.97 23.57 27.62
C GLU A 462 4.46 23.31 27.36
N VAL A 463 4.95 22.14 27.76
CA VAL A 463 6.34 21.72 27.53
C VAL A 463 6.61 21.59 26.02
N PHE A 464 5.69 21.02 25.24
CA PHE A 464 5.77 20.90 23.79
C PHE A 464 5.89 22.27 23.11
N VAL A 465 5.12 23.26 23.56
CA VAL A 465 5.22 24.65 23.10
C VAL A 465 6.58 25.26 23.48
N ARG A 466 7.01 25.09 24.74
CA ARG A 466 8.28 25.63 25.24
C ARG A 466 9.50 25.02 24.54
N ALA A 467 9.42 23.75 24.15
CA ALA A 467 10.43 23.05 23.36
C ALA A 467 10.47 23.51 21.89
N GLY A 468 9.53 24.36 21.46
CA GLY A 468 9.50 24.93 20.11
C GLY A 468 8.94 23.97 19.05
N CYS A 469 8.34 22.85 19.45
CA CYS A 469 7.79 21.85 18.53
C CYS A 469 6.71 22.44 17.61
N ILE A 470 5.98 23.46 18.08
CA ILE A 470 4.97 24.21 17.31
C ILE A 470 5.53 25.00 16.12
N ARG A 471 6.85 25.05 15.89
CA ARG A 471 7.41 25.64 14.66
C ARG A 471 7.04 24.81 13.43
N CYS A 472 6.94 23.49 13.61
CA CYS A 472 6.55 22.55 12.56
C CYS A 472 5.19 21.92 12.87
N HIS A 473 4.94 21.56 14.12
CA HIS A 473 3.73 20.85 14.53
C HIS A 473 2.71 21.79 15.17
N ALA A 474 2.10 22.64 14.34
CA ALA A 474 1.15 23.68 14.75
C ALA A 474 -0.27 23.41 14.27
N GLY A 475 -1.22 24.26 14.65
CA GLY A 475 -2.59 24.23 14.15
C GLY A 475 -3.43 23.10 14.72
N ALA A 476 -4.60 22.89 14.12
CA ALA A 476 -5.58 21.90 14.60
C ALA A 476 -5.10 20.44 14.46
N TYR A 477 -4.27 20.19 13.45
CA TYR A 477 -3.77 18.85 13.10
C TYR A 477 -2.28 18.63 13.45
N LEU A 478 -1.66 19.60 14.15
CA LEU A 478 -0.26 19.51 14.58
C LEU A 478 0.72 19.25 13.42
N THR A 479 0.46 19.92 12.31
CA THR A 479 1.34 20.02 11.15
C THR A 479 1.18 21.42 10.55
N ASN A 480 2.28 21.98 10.04
CA ASN A 480 2.27 23.22 9.29
C ASN A 480 2.08 23.00 7.78
N ASN A 481 1.81 21.75 7.37
CA ASN A 481 1.57 21.33 5.99
C ASN A 481 2.72 21.70 5.03
N ARG A 482 3.97 21.71 5.52
CA ARG A 482 5.16 22.05 4.73
C ARG A 482 6.09 20.85 4.54
N VAL A 483 6.87 20.89 3.47
CA VAL A 483 7.99 19.99 3.18
C VAL A 483 9.28 20.62 3.68
N VAL A 484 10.01 19.90 4.53
CA VAL A 484 11.32 20.30 5.06
C VAL A 484 12.40 19.54 4.29
N ALA A 485 13.40 20.26 3.81
CA ALA A 485 14.52 19.66 3.09
C ALA A 485 15.22 18.57 3.92
N ALA A 486 15.60 17.46 3.28
CA ALA A 486 16.15 16.28 3.97
C ALA A 486 17.45 16.62 4.74
N ASN A 487 18.29 17.48 4.19
CA ASN A 487 19.53 17.95 4.82
C ASN A 487 19.31 18.89 6.02
N VAL A 488 18.14 19.53 6.13
CA VAL A 488 17.76 20.38 7.26
C VAL A 488 17.18 19.54 8.39
N ILE A 489 16.23 18.64 8.06
CA ILE A 489 15.59 17.78 9.06
C ILE A 489 16.51 16.66 9.55
N GLY A 490 17.50 16.26 8.74
CA GLY A 490 18.54 15.29 9.14
C GLY A 490 18.08 13.83 9.18
N THR A 491 16.95 13.52 8.53
CA THR A 491 16.49 12.14 8.30
C THR A 491 17.29 11.48 7.17
N GLU A 492 17.18 10.16 7.04
CA GLU A 492 17.80 9.44 5.92
C GLU A 492 17.31 10.03 4.57
N PRO A 493 18.21 10.42 3.64
CA PRO A 493 17.84 11.26 2.49
C PRO A 493 17.49 10.48 1.21
N SER A 494 17.61 9.15 1.18
CA SER A 494 17.44 8.38 -0.05
C SER A 494 16.01 8.47 -0.58
N ARG A 495 15.01 8.29 0.30
CA ARG A 495 13.59 8.32 -0.02
C ARG A 495 13.11 9.70 -0.48
N ALA A 496 13.65 10.77 0.10
CA ALA A 496 13.37 12.15 -0.30
C ALA A 496 13.68 12.44 -1.79
N LYS A 497 14.54 11.63 -2.43
CA LYS A 497 14.96 11.80 -3.83
C LYS A 497 14.30 10.82 -4.80
N ALA A 498 13.39 9.98 -4.32
CA ALA A 498 12.86 8.86 -5.09
C ALA A 498 12.14 9.30 -6.38
N LEU A 499 11.44 10.44 -6.35
CA LEU A 499 10.71 10.95 -7.50
C LEU A 499 11.57 11.79 -8.46
N LYS A 500 12.86 12.01 -8.18
CA LYS A 500 13.71 12.92 -8.97
C LYS A 500 13.67 12.64 -10.47
N LYS A 501 13.66 11.37 -10.86
CA LYS A 501 13.74 10.97 -12.27
C LYS A 501 12.45 11.26 -13.06
N THR A 502 11.33 11.49 -12.38
CA THR A 502 10.05 11.87 -13.01
C THR A 502 10.14 13.20 -13.75
N GLU A 503 11.10 14.08 -13.40
CA GLU A 503 11.36 15.35 -14.07
C GLU A 503 11.52 15.19 -15.59
N LYS A 504 12.11 14.07 -16.04
CA LYS A 504 12.35 13.78 -17.46
C LYS A 504 11.07 13.57 -18.27
N VAL A 505 9.98 13.24 -17.61
CA VAL A 505 8.69 12.88 -18.21
C VAL A 505 7.54 13.65 -17.54
N PHE A 506 7.83 14.80 -16.93
CA PHE A 506 6.81 15.60 -16.25
C PHE A 506 5.95 16.38 -17.26
N GLY A 507 4.64 16.32 -17.07
CA GLY A 507 3.62 16.94 -17.91
C GLY A 507 2.66 17.81 -17.12
N GLU A 508 1.69 18.36 -17.84
CA GLU A 508 0.66 19.22 -17.25
C GLU A 508 -0.26 18.44 -16.30
N ALA A 509 -0.74 19.12 -15.27
CA ALA A 509 -1.69 18.56 -14.32
C ALA A 509 -3.11 18.61 -14.91
N VAL A 510 -3.45 17.63 -15.75
CA VAL A 510 -4.77 17.51 -16.38
C VAL A 510 -5.41 16.16 -16.08
N LEU A 511 -6.74 16.15 -16.01
CA LEU A 511 -7.55 14.97 -15.71
C LEU A 511 -8.82 14.97 -16.57
N TYR A 512 -9.42 13.81 -16.82
CA TYR A 512 -10.79 13.78 -17.34
C TYR A 512 -11.76 14.31 -16.28
N ALA A 513 -12.90 14.87 -16.72
CA ALA A 513 -13.92 15.35 -15.79
C ALA A 513 -14.45 14.21 -14.90
N PRO A 514 -14.70 14.42 -13.59
CA PRO A 514 -15.13 13.36 -12.67
C PRO A 514 -16.47 12.69 -13.00
N ASP A 515 -17.28 13.27 -13.88
CA ASP A 515 -18.54 12.69 -14.35
C ASP A 515 -18.37 11.81 -15.61
N THR A 516 -17.17 11.75 -16.17
CA THR A 516 -16.83 10.95 -17.35
C THR A 516 -16.99 9.46 -17.02
N PRO A 517 -17.79 8.68 -17.79
CA PRO A 517 -17.92 7.25 -17.56
C PRO A 517 -16.66 6.49 -17.97
N VAL A 518 -16.45 5.32 -17.37
CA VAL A 518 -15.38 4.38 -17.74
C VAL A 518 -16.03 3.17 -18.43
N PRO A 519 -15.62 2.79 -19.66
CA PRO A 519 -14.49 3.31 -20.44
C PRO A 519 -14.67 4.75 -20.95
N ILE A 520 -13.56 5.48 -21.05
CA ILE A 520 -13.56 6.90 -21.45
C ILE A 520 -14.08 7.07 -22.89
N PRO A 521 -15.15 7.87 -23.11
CA PRO A 521 -15.67 8.13 -24.44
C PRO A 521 -14.74 9.03 -25.26
N LYS A 522 -14.81 8.93 -26.58
CA LYS A 522 -14.08 9.84 -27.48
C LYS A 522 -14.54 11.27 -27.24
N GLY A 523 -13.58 12.21 -27.16
CA GLY A 523 -13.88 13.62 -26.91
C GLY A 523 -14.33 13.91 -25.47
N ALA A 524 -14.06 13.01 -24.52
CA ALA A 524 -14.28 13.27 -23.10
C ALA A 524 -13.64 14.60 -22.68
N LYS A 525 -14.33 15.32 -21.80
CA LYS A 525 -13.88 16.62 -21.32
C LYS A 525 -12.61 16.45 -20.48
N VAL A 526 -11.59 17.24 -20.79
CA VAL A 526 -10.35 17.34 -20.02
C VAL A 526 -10.38 18.63 -19.22
N LEU A 527 -9.97 18.55 -17.95
CA LEU A 527 -9.90 19.66 -17.02
C LEU A 527 -8.44 19.92 -16.63
N ASN A 528 -8.07 21.20 -16.56
CA ASN A 528 -6.85 21.62 -15.90
C ASN A 528 -7.08 21.59 -14.39
N VAL A 529 -6.19 20.91 -13.66
CA VAL A 529 -6.20 20.94 -12.21
C VAL A 529 -5.47 22.21 -11.75
N PRO A 530 -6.08 23.07 -10.93
CA PRO A 530 -5.43 24.29 -10.46
C PRO A 530 -4.19 23.99 -9.62
N THR A 531 -3.05 24.55 -10.01
CA THR A 531 -1.76 24.37 -9.31
C THR A 531 -1.08 25.70 -8.96
N ASP A 532 -1.59 26.84 -9.44
CA ASP A 532 -1.00 28.17 -9.22
C ASP A 532 -0.88 28.59 -7.74
N HIS A 533 -1.68 27.97 -6.88
CA HIS A 533 -1.66 28.21 -5.43
C HIS A 533 -0.58 27.40 -4.70
N LEU A 534 0.07 26.44 -5.39
CA LEU A 534 1.12 25.61 -4.81
C LEU A 534 2.45 26.35 -4.85
N ASP A 535 3.17 26.31 -3.73
CA ASP A 535 4.50 26.90 -3.61
C ASP A 535 5.52 26.09 -4.46
N PRO A 536 6.15 26.68 -5.49
CA PRO A 536 7.09 25.96 -6.35
C PRO A 536 8.28 25.37 -5.59
N GLU A 537 8.75 26.00 -4.51
CA GLU A 537 9.85 25.47 -3.70
C GLU A 537 9.43 24.19 -2.98
N GLN A 538 8.20 24.15 -2.47
CA GLN A 538 7.65 22.96 -1.81
C GLN A 538 7.47 21.81 -2.79
N ILE A 539 7.01 22.08 -4.02
CA ILE A 539 6.92 21.08 -5.08
C ILE A 539 8.31 20.58 -5.49
N GLY A 540 9.27 21.49 -5.65
CA GLY A 540 10.67 21.13 -5.92
C GLY A 540 11.28 20.23 -4.84
N LEU A 541 10.98 20.47 -3.56
CA LEU A 541 11.37 19.59 -2.46
C LEU A 541 10.63 18.25 -2.50
N ALA A 542 9.32 18.24 -2.75
CA ALA A 542 8.50 17.04 -2.70
C ALA A 542 8.85 16.00 -3.80
N PHE A 543 9.25 16.48 -4.97
CA PHE A 543 9.64 15.65 -6.12
C PHE A 543 11.17 15.52 -6.31
N ALA A 544 11.96 16.33 -5.60
CA ALA A 544 13.42 16.42 -5.75
C ALA A 544 13.91 16.77 -7.17
N HIS A 545 13.09 17.49 -7.94
CA HIS A 545 13.43 17.99 -9.29
C HIS A 545 14.53 19.05 -9.25
N GLY A 546 15.25 19.21 -10.36
CA GLY A 546 16.39 20.12 -10.47
C GLY A 546 17.50 19.78 -9.48
N ASP A 547 18.04 20.79 -8.80
CA ASP A 547 19.09 20.62 -7.78
C ASP A 547 18.55 20.40 -6.37
N SER A 548 17.23 20.21 -6.23
CA SER A 548 16.59 19.98 -4.94
C SER A 548 17.20 18.78 -4.21
N PRO A 549 17.47 18.91 -2.88
CA PRO A 549 17.93 17.80 -2.07
C PRO A 549 16.81 16.77 -1.81
N GLY A 550 15.57 17.08 -2.19
CA GLY A 550 14.39 16.39 -1.71
C GLY A 550 14.02 16.81 -0.29
N GLY A 551 12.81 16.46 0.15
CA GLY A 551 12.38 16.72 1.52
C GLY A 551 11.35 15.72 2.02
N TYR A 552 10.94 15.95 3.26
CA TYR A 552 9.86 15.22 3.91
C TYR A 552 8.81 16.20 4.40
N LYS A 553 7.54 15.86 4.19
CA LYS A 553 6.44 16.65 4.76
C LYS A 553 6.43 16.50 6.27
N VAL A 554 6.05 17.56 6.97
CA VAL A 554 5.82 17.50 8.42
C VAL A 554 4.54 16.71 8.66
N PRO A 555 4.60 15.52 9.28
CA PRO A 555 3.39 14.72 9.51
C PRO A 555 2.55 15.34 10.62
N SER A 556 1.25 15.12 10.55
CA SER A 556 0.32 15.23 11.67
C SER A 556 0.82 14.38 12.85
N LEU A 557 0.55 14.86 14.07
CA LEU A 557 0.83 14.11 15.28
C LEU A 557 -0.43 13.43 15.86
N ILE A 558 -1.54 13.47 15.13
CA ILE A 558 -2.77 12.77 15.51
C ILE A 558 -2.59 11.26 15.26
N GLY A 559 -2.90 10.43 16.25
CA GLY A 559 -2.86 8.96 16.12
C GLY A 559 -1.52 8.30 16.44
N LEU A 560 -0.55 9.01 17.03
CA LEU A 560 0.79 8.47 17.33
C LEU A 560 0.81 7.20 18.18
N ALA A 561 -0.24 6.94 18.96
CA ALA A 561 -0.37 5.71 19.74
C ALA A 561 -0.53 4.45 18.86
N TRP A 562 -0.94 4.61 17.60
CA TRP A 562 -1.21 3.52 16.66
C TRP A 562 -0.17 3.39 15.54
N SER A 563 0.77 4.32 15.46
CA SER A 563 1.68 4.45 14.31
C SER A 563 3.15 4.19 14.66
N SER A 564 3.47 3.61 15.82
CA SER A 564 4.84 3.23 16.15
C SER A 564 5.29 2.02 15.32
N PRO A 565 6.53 1.99 14.79
CA PRO A 565 7.66 2.88 15.08
C PRO A 565 7.60 4.22 14.32
N TYR A 566 8.49 5.18 14.59
CA TYR A 566 8.35 6.54 14.01
C TYR A 566 9.39 6.88 12.93
N LEU A 567 9.07 7.96 12.20
CA LEU A 567 9.74 8.50 11.01
C LEU A 567 9.51 7.68 9.74
N HIS A 568 9.85 8.30 8.59
CA HIS A 568 9.62 7.73 7.27
C HIS A 568 10.27 6.36 7.04
N ASP A 569 11.37 6.03 7.72
CA ASP A 569 12.07 4.75 7.61
C ASP A 569 11.68 3.76 8.72
N GLY A 570 10.73 4.15 9.59
CA GLY A 570 10.34 3.37 10.78
C GLY A 570 11.49 3.10 11.75
N GLY A 571 12.63 3.80 11.62
CA GLY A 571 13.85 3.43 12.33
C GLY A 571 13.82 3.75 13.83
N VAL A 572 12.79 4.47 14.30
CA VAL A 572 12.64 4.85 15.70
C VAL A 572 11.74 3.86 16.41
N ALA A 573 12.36 2.78 16.87
CA ALA A 573 11.67 1.73 17.60
C ALA A 573 12.36 1.48 18.94
N VAL A 574 11.57 1.44 20.01
CA VAL A 574 11.99 0.95 21.32
C VAL A 574 10.90 0.03 21.86
N GLY A 575 11.28 -1.17 22.29
CA GLY A 575 10.34 -2.15 22.85
C GLY A 575 9.90 -1.79 24.28
N PRO A 576 8.92 -2.51 24.83
CA PRO A 576 8.37 -2.25 26.16
C PRO A 576 9.41 -2.36 27.28
N ASN A 577 10.46 -3.17 27.12
CA ASN A 577 11.53 -3.34 28.11
C ASN A 577 12.82 -2.59 27.75
N GLY A 578 12.77 -1.71 26.75
CA GLY A 578 13.92 -0.91 26.30
C GLY A 578 14.78 -1.58 25.24
N GLU A 579 14.25 -2.58 24.53
CA GLU A 579 14.86 -3.16 23.33
C GLU A 579 15.06 -2.07 22.27
N LEU A 580 16.26 -1.95 21.68
CA LEU A 580 16.63 -0.79 20.87
C LEU A 580 16.60 -1.07 19.37
N GLY A 581 16.00 -0.16 18.61
CA GLY A 581 15.99 -0.20 17.15
C GLY A 581 15.11 -1.30 16.59
N LEU A 582 15.00 -1.34 15.26
CA LEU A 582 14.18 -2.35 14.57
C LEU A 582 14.75 -3.75 14.77
N THR A 583 16.07 -3.90 14.78
CA THR A 583 16.74 -5.18 15.05
C THR A 583 16.42 -5.72 16.45
N GLY A 584 16.31 -4.85 17.46
CA GLY A 584 15.97 -5.25 18.83
C GLY A 584 14.48 -5.54 19.03
N THR A 585 13.62 -4.92 18.22
CA THR A 585 12.16 -4.94 18.34
C THR A 585 11.52 -5.84 17.28
N VAL A 586 11.07 -5.23 16.18
CA VAL A 586 10.31 -5.86 15.09
C VAL A 586 11.06 -7.06 14.51
N GLY A 587 12.39 -6.96 14.36
CA GLY A 587 13.25 -8.05 13.89
C GLY A 587 13.24 -9.30 14.78
N ASN A 588 12.91 -9.15 16.06
CA ASN A 588 12.78 -10.24 17.04
C ASN A 588 11.32 -10.58 17.36
N GLY A 589 10.36 -10.05 16.60
CA GLY A 589 8.93 -10.26 16.86
C GLY A 589 8.42 -9.53 18.12
N ILE A 590 9.11 -8.47 18.55
CA ILE A 590 8.67 -7.61 19.66
C ILE A 590 8.08 -6.34 19.06
N ALA A 591 6.80 -6.08 19.33
CA ALA A 591 6.14 -4.86 18.89
C ALA A 591 6.81 -3.63 19.56
N PRO A 592 7.13 -2.57 18.80
CA PRO A 592 7.58 -1.31 19.38
C PRO A 592 6.54 -0.74 20.35
N ASP A 593 7.00 -0.22 21.48
CA ASP A 593 6.16 0.51 22.42
C ASP A 593 6.12 1.99 22.01
N ALA A 594 4.91 2.52 21.82
CA ALA A 594 4.71 3.89 21.35
C ALA A 594 5.34 4.93 22.28
N ARG A 595 5.16 4.79 23.61
CA ARG A 595 5.73 5.70 24.60
C ARG A 595 7.25 5.69 24.58
N ASN A 596 7.87 4.51 24.61
CA ASN A 596 9.33 4.38 24.61
C ASN A 596 9.94 4.83 23.29
N SER A 597 9.27 4.55 22.17
CA SER A 597 9.71 4.98 20.84
C SER A 597 9.62 6.51 20.69
N LEU A 598 8.57 7.16 21.19
CA LEU A 598 8.47 8.62 21.27
C LEU A 598 9.53 9.21 22.20
N ARG A 599 9.81 8.56 23.33
CA ARG A 599 10.91 8.97 24.23
C ARG A 599 12.24 8.99 23.47
N ALA A 600 12.52 7.97 22.67
CA ALA A 600 13.71 7.95 21.81
C ALA A 600 13.66 8.94 20.64
N LEU A 601 12.50 9.51 20.30
CA LEU A 601 12.40 10.59 19.33
C LEU A 601 12.81 11.94 19.92
N ILE A 602 12.50 12.18 21.19
CA ILE A 602 12.71 13.48 21.85
C ILE A 602 13.88 13.49 22.85
N ASP A 603 14.54 12.36 23.12
CA ASP A 603 15.70 12.28 24.02
C ASP A 603 16.96 11.88 23.24
N ARG A 604 17.99 12.74 23.30
CA ARG A 604 19.20 12.53 22.49
C ARG A 604 19.97 11.26 22.85
N THR A 605 19.98 10.87 24.13
CA THR A 605 20.73 9.70 24.61
C THR A 605 20.06 8.42 24.12
N TRP A 606 18.74 8.37 24.22
CA TRP A 606 17.97 7.25 23.67
C TRP A 606 18.10 7.21 22.15
N ARG A 607 18.03 8.37 21.50
CA ARG A 607 18.11 8.44 20.04
C ARG A 607 19.43 7.91 19.49
N GLU A 608 20.55 8.32 20.07
CA GLU A 608 21.88 7.83 19.69
C GLU A 608 21.99 6.30 19.83
N ARG A 609 21.42 5.73 20.89
CA ARG A 609 21.41 4.28 21.12
C ARG A 609 20.57 3.54 20.08
N VAL A 610 19.42 4.08 19.68
CA VAL A 610 18.57 3.51 18.62
C VAL A 610 19.29 3.54 17.27
N ILE A 611 19.86 4.69 16.89
CA ILE A 611 20.61 4.83 15.63
C ILE A 611 21.79 3.85 15.61
N ALA A 612 22.54 3.75 16.72
CA ALA A 612 23.66 2.81 16.84
C ALA A 612 23.23 1.34 16.80
N ALA A 613 22.02 1.00 17.27
CA ALA A 613 21.48 -0.35 17.17
C ALA A 613 21.14 -0.69 15.71
N ASN A 614 20.39 0.18 15.03
CA ASN A 614 20.05 -0.01 13.61
C ASN A 614 21.31 -0.08 12.73
N ALA A 615 22.29 0.79 12.99
CA ALA A 615 23.52 0.84 12.21
C ALA A 615 24.41 -0.41 12.32
N LYS A 616 24.16 -1.32 13.27
CA LYS A 616 24.87 -2.61 13.36
C LYS A 616 24.34 -3.66 12.39
N ASP A 617 23.08 -3.52 11.99
CA ASP A 617 22.40 -4.45 11.10
C ASP A 617 22.75 -4.17 9.63
N SER A 618 23.24 -5.18 8.91
CA SER A 618 23.59 -5.03 7.49
C SER A 618 22.38 -4.87 6.59
N ASP A 619 21.25 -5.45 6.96
CA ASP A 619 20.05 -5.47 6.14
C ASP A 619 19.41 -4.09 6.20
N LEU A 620 19.28 -3.51 7.39
CA LEU A 620 18.81 -2.12 7.56
C LEU A 620 19.71 -1.10 6.84
N ARG A 621 21.04 -1.27 6.87
CA ARG A 621 21.96 -0.42 6.11
C ARG A 621 21.76 -0.56 4.60
N THR A 622 21.44 -1.75 4.11
CA THR A 622 21.22 -2.03 2.69
C THR A 622 19.98 -1.32 2.15
N VAL A 623 18.98 -1.13 3.00
CA VAL A 623 17.68 -0.53 2.64
C VAL A 623 17.46 0.84 3.27
N HIS A 624 18.55 1.50 3.66
CA HIS A 624 18.52 2.90 4.07
C HIS A 624 17.68 3.20 5.33
N VAL A 625 17.68 2.29 6.31
CA VAL A 625 16.96 2.49 7.57
C VAL A 625 17.93 2.85 8.68
N THR A 626 17.72 4.03 9.28
CA THR A 626 18.65 4.61 10.26
C THR A 626 17.98 5.00 11.56
N GLY A 627 16.73 5.50 11.48
CA GLY A 627 16.13 6.25 12.56
C GLY A 627 16.83 7.59 12.79
N ALA A 628 17.54 8.18 11.83
CA ALA A 628 18.07 9.54 11.95
C ALA A 628 16.95 10.57 11.73
N GLY A 629 17.06 11.77 12.31
CA GLY A 629 16.04 12.82 12.16
C GLY A 629 16.36 14.09 12.92
N HIS A 630 15.33 14.90 13.15
CA HIS A 630 15.48 16.24 13.70
C HIS A 630 16.07 16.24 15.11
N ARG A 631 16.80 17.29 15.47
CA ARG A 631 17.49 17.43 16.75
C ARG A 631 16.76 18.38 17.72
N TYR A 632 15.46 18.16 17.89
CA TYR A 632 14.63 18.86 18.88
C TYR A 632 14.46 17.97 20.11
N TRP A 633 15.00 18.40 21.23
CA TRP A 633 15.15 17.56 22.42
C TRP A 633 14.34 18.06 23.60
N ILE A 634 13.72 17.12 24.30
CA ILE A 634 13.05 17.29 25.58
C ILE A 634 13.71 16.31 26.54
N ASP A 635 14.91 16.68 26.98
CA ASP A 635 15.75 15.91 27.90
C ASP A 635 16.44 16.84 28.92
N ARG A 636 17.13 16.25 29.90
CA ARG A 636 17.83 17.03 30.95
C ARG A 636 18.87 17.99 30.39
N GLN A 637 19.54 17.64 29.30
CA GLN A 637 20.54 18.49 28.67
C GLN A 637 19.92 19.68 27.93
N ALA A 638 18.66 19.57 27.50
CA ALA A 638 17.86 20.67 26.97
C ALA A 638 17.13 21.48 28.06
N GLY A 639 17.34 21.16 29.35
CA GLY A 639 16.75 21.89 30.48
C GLY A 639 15.35 21.40 30.89
N PHE A 640 14.91 20.23 30.44
CA PHE A 640 13.62 19.65 30.81
C PHE A 640 13.77 18.58 31.88
N THR A 641 12.80 18.49 32.81
CA THR A 641 12.80 17.43 33.83
C THR A 641 12.26 16.12 33.28
N LYS A 642 12.41 15.02 34.04
CA LYS A 642 11.85 13.72 33.66
C LYS A 642 10.31 13.78 33.65
N GLU A 643 9.73 14.48 34.61
CA GLU A 643 8.29 14.67 34.75
C GLU A 643 7.73 15.48 33.57
N GLU A 644 8.48 16.46 33.07
CA GLU A 644 8.12 17.22 31.88
C GLU A 644 8.20 16.38 30.60
N GLN A 645 9.23 15.52 30.48
CA GLN A 645 9.32 14.57 29.38
C GLN A 645 8.13 13.59 29.39
N GLU A 646 7.79 13.00 30.53
CA GLU A 646 6.63 12.09 30.65
C GLU A 646 5.31 12.82 30.37
N ALA A 647 5.16 14.07 30.80
CA ALA A 647 3.97 14.87 30.49
C ALA A 647 3.83 15.10 28.98
N VAL A 648 4.92 15.36 28.25
CA VAL A 648 4.86 15.48 26.78
C VAL A 648 4.49 14.16 26.11
N LEU A 649 5.00 13.03 26.60
CA LEU A 649 4.63 11.72 26.07
C LEU A 649 3.12 11.45 26.26
N ASP A 650 2.57 11.79 27.44
CA ASP A 650 1.12 11.76 27.69
C ASP A 650 0.36 12.65 26.70
N TYR A 651 0.84 13.88 26.48
CA TYR A 651 0.24 14.78 25.50
C TYR A 651 0.22 14.17 24.11
N LEU A 652 1.35 13.70 23.60
CA LEU A 652 1.48 13.14 22.25
C LEU A 652 0.61 11.88 22.05
N LEU A 653 0.54 10.99 23.04
CA LEU A 653 -0.27 9.77 22.96
C LEU A 653 -1.77 10.04 23.12
N SER A 654 -2.16 11.19 23.70
CA SER A 654 -3.57 11.57 23.86
C SER A 654 -4.23 12.11 22.59
N LEU A 655 -3.44 12.35 21.53
CA LEU A 655 -3.90 13.02 20.32
C LEU A 655 -4.71 12.06 19.44
N THR A 656 -6.04 12.04 19.58
CA THR A 656 -6.90 11.12 18.81
C THR A 656 -8.04 11.76 18.01
N SER A 657 -8.48 12.97 18.32
CA SER A 657 -9.39 13.73 17.47
C SER A 657 -9.50 15.18 17.96
N ARG A 658 -10.07 16.05 17.14
CA ARG A 658 -10.68 17.31 17.55
C ARG A 658 -11.98 17.55 16.80
#